data_AF-A0A9R1NZW5-F1
#
_entry.id   AF-A0A9R1NZW5-F1
#
_cell.length_a   1.000
_cell.length_b   1.000
_cell.length_c   1.000
_cell.angle_alpha   90.00
_cell.angle_beta   90.00
_cell.angle_gamma   90.00
#
_symmetry.space_group_name_H-M   'P 1'
#
loop_
_entity.id
_entity.type
_entity.pdbx_description
1 polymer ?
#
loop_
_entity_poly.entity_id
_entity_poly.type
_entity_poly.pdbx_seq_one_letter_code
_entity_poly.pdbx_strand_id
1 'polypeptide(L)'
;MEAALEAARAKDTKERLAGVERLHEALDAAARRGLSPAEVTSLVDTCVDLTRDANFRVAQGGLQALSAAAVLAGDHFKIHLNALVPAAVERLGDGKQPVREAARQLLVTLMEVSSPTIILERAGNYAWTHKSWRVREEFVLTVATAVGLFASTELLMQRVLLSPVLQLMNDSNQSVREAAISCIEEMYKNMGSQFHEELQRHNLPTYMLKEINSRLNRIEPKVPASDGTATQHKVAASRSVSVNPKRGSPRTKSTPRESTLFGGDTDITEKPVEPVRVHSEKELLREFEKIAATLVPEKDWSVRIAAMQRIEALVYGGAIDYPSFLTLLKQLIPPLSTQLADRRSTIVKQACHLLNVLSKELLGDFEPCAEQFIPMLFKLVVITVLVIAESSDTCIKTILRNCKVARILPRVADTAKNDRSAILRARCCEYALLILEYWADAPEIQRSADLYEDLIKCCVADAMSEVRSTARTCYRMFTKTWPERSRRLFMQFDPAIQRTINDEDGVHKRYASPSLREKVLQPSRTSSHASGTHMPGYGTSAIVAMDKSAAISSDSSLPSNNLRLSQSKTTSSVSDRSLESVLSSSKEKVSAIESLLKGVSISDRQNFSVARSTSLDLGLMLHHLVILLFLLQHQLQIIYLCRTQRSWIQPFLASKVLVHEMEVPAHWIQ
;
A
#
# COMPACT_ATOMS: atom_id res chain seq x y z
N MET A 1 -3.88 31.67 -10.34
CA MET A 1 -3.69 30.60 -11.34
C MET A 1 -3.71 31.21 -12.74
N GLU A 2 -4.87 31.59 -13.27
CA GLU A 2 -5.05 32.15 -14.62
C GLU A 2 -4.04 33.26 -15.00
N ALA A 3 -3.91 34.31 -14.19
CA ALA A 3 -2.93 35.39 -14.43
C ALA A 3 -1.44 34.93 -14.45
N ALA A 4 -1.11 33.81 -13.80
CA ALA A 4 0.23 33.22 -13.87
C ALA A 4 0.43 32.42 -15.16
N LEU A 5 -0.60 31.69 -15.61
CA LEU A 5 -0.60 30.97 -16.89
C LEU A 5 -0.48 31.93 -18.08
N GLU A 6 -1.23 33.04 -18.06
CA GLU A 6 -1.13 34.06 -19.12
C GLU A 6 0.24 34.75 -19.14
N ALA A 7 0.82 35.08 -17.98
CA ALA A 7 2.19 35.59 -17.91
C ALA A 7 3.23 34.55 -18.38
N ALA A 8 3.00 33.25 -18.13
CA ALA A 8 3.85 32.19 -18.63
C ALA A 8 3.76 32.01 -20.16
N ARG A 9 2.70 32.50 -20.82
CA ARG A 9 2.53 32.53 -22.29
C ARG A 9 3.07 33.80 -22.95
N ALA A 10 3.67 34.71 -22.19
CA ALA A 10 4.16 35.99 -22.69
C ALA A 10 5.23 35.85 -23.79
N LYS A 11 5.28 36.81 -24.72
CA LYS A 11 6.32 36.84 -25.76
C LYS A 11 7.70 37.14 -25.19
N ASP A 12 7.77 37.97 -24.16
CA ASP A 12 9.03 38.28 -23.48
C ASP A 12 9.46 37.16 -22.52
N THR A 13 10.76 36.86 -22.51
CA THR A 13 11.30 35.74 -21.75
C THR A 13 11.38 36.03 -20.25
N LYS A 14 11.56 37.29 -19.85
CA LYS A 14 11.56 37.71 -18.43
C LYS A 14 10.14 37.68 -17.87
N GLU A 15 9.14 38.04 -18.68
CA GLU A 15 7.72 37.87 -18.32
C GLU A 15 7.34 36.41 -18.15
N ARG A 16 7.78 35.50 -19.04
CA ARG A 16 7.56 34.05 -18.88
C ARG A 16 8.21 33.47 -17.64
N LEU A 17 9.44 33.87 -17.31
CA LEU A 17 10.12 33.45 -16.07
C LEU A 17 9.32 33.87 -14.83
N ALA A 18 8.90 35.13 -14.77
CA ALA A 18 8.02 35.60 -13.68
C ALA A 18 6.64 34.90 -13.72
N GLY A 19 6.14 34.50 -14.88
CA GLY A 19 4.93 33.68 -15.04
C GLY A 19 5.07 32.32 -14.36
N VAL A 20 6.19 31.64 -14.58
CA VAL A 20 6.55 30.35 -13.98
C VAL A 20 6.77 30.47 -12.46
N GLU A 21 7.43 31.53 -11.99
CA GLU A 21 7.58 31.79 -10.55
C GLU A 21 6.21 31.98 -9.87
N ARG A 22 5.33 32.83 -10.44
CA ARG A 22 3.95 33.00 -9.96
C ARG A 22 3.10 31.73 -10.10
N LEU A 23 3.45 30.82 -10.99
CA LEU A 23 2.75 29.54 -11.14
C LEU A 23 3.06 28.62 -9.96
N HIS A 24 4.30 28.59 -9.47
CA HIS A 24 4.67 27.91 -8.24
C HIS A 24 3.96 28.51 -7.02
N GLU A 25 3.96 29.83 -6.85
CA GLU A 25 3.20 30.50 -5.78
C GLU A 25 1.69 30.17 -5.83
N ALA A 26 1.12 30.10 -7.03
CA ALA A 26 -0.29 29.74 -7.24
C ALA A 26 -0.57 28.27 -6.93
N LEU A 27 0.40 27.37 -7.11
CA LEU A 27 0.32 25.95 -6.75
C LEU A 27 0.42 25.75 -5.23
N ASP A 28 1.36 26.43 -4.56
CA ASP A 28 1.48 26.41 -3.09
C ASP A 28 0.22 26.96 -2.42
N ALA A 29 -0.37 28.01 -2.97
CA ALA A 29 -1.67 28.52 -2.53
C ALA A 29 -2.82 27.53 -2.83
N ALA A 30 -2.76 26.80 -3.95
CA ALA A 30 -3.74 25.77 -4.29
C ALA A 30 -3.63 24.51 -3.41
N ALA A 31 -2.47 24.21 -2.82
CA ALA A 31 -2.26 23.04 -1.97
C ALA A 31 -3.26 22.92 -0.80
N ARG A 32 -3.80 24.06 -0.32
CA ARG A 32 -4.81 24.10 0.76
C ARG A 32 -6.26 23.93 0.30
N ARG A 33 -6.54 24.06 -1.01
CA ARG A 33 -7.91 24.06 -1.58
C ARG A 33 -8.14 23.03 -2.70
N GLY A 34 -7.08 22.41 -3.20
CA GLY A 34 -7.09 21.59 -4.42
C GLY A 34 -7.14 22.41 -5.71
N LEU A 35 -6.77 21.75 -6.81
CA LEU A 35 -6.92 22.26 -8.17
C LEU A 35 -8.21 21.69 -8.80
N SER A 36 -8.97 22.53 -9.48
CA SER A 36 -10.12 22.07 -10.27
C SER A 36 -9.67 21.39 -11.60
N PRO A 37 -10.49 20.52 -12.21
CA PRO A 37 -10.13 19.85 -13.48
C PRO A 37 -9.80 20.82 -14.62
N ALA A 38 -10.47 21.97 -14.67
CA ALA A 38 -10.24 23.01 -15.66
C ALA A 38 -8.92 23.79 -15.42
N GLU A 39 -8.56 24.03 -14.16
CA GLU A 39 -7.24 24.57 -13.81
C GLU A 39 -6.12 23.58 -14.16
N VAL A 40 -6.32 22.28 -13.90
CA VAL A 40 -5.35 21.23 -14.26
C VAL A 40 -5.13 21.17 -15.76
N THR A 41 -6.19 21.16 -16.57
CA THR A 41 -6.07 21.10 -18.04
C THR A 41 -5.36 22.34 -18.59
N SER A 42 -5.80 23.53 -18.18
CA SER A 42 -5.16 24.80 -18.60
C SER A 42 -3.69 24.90 -18.19
N LEU A 43 -3.33 24.33 -17.03
CA LEU A 43 -1.95 24.25 -16.55
C LEU A 43 -1.13 23.25 -17.37
N VAL A 44 -1.66 22.05 -17.60
CA VAL A 44 -1.01 21.02 -18.42
C VAL A 44 -0.71 21.54 -19.82
N ASP A 45 -1.72 22.08 -20.52
CA ASP A 45 -1.57 22.59 -21.89
C ASP A 45 -0.47 23.66 -21.95
N THR A 46 -0.52 24.62 -21.01
CA THR A 46 0.49 25.68 -20.92
C THR A 46 1.87 25.12 -20.62
N CYS A 47 2.03 24.29 -19.60
CA CYS A 47 3.35 23.82 -19.16
C CYS A 47 3.97 22.83 -20.15
N VAL A 48 3.19 22.05 -20.89
CA VAL A 48 3.69 21.21 -22.00
C VAL A 48 4.33 22.09 -23.07
N ASP A 49 3.75 23.25 -23.39
CA ASP A 49 4.40 24.23 -24.27
C ASP A 49 5.67 24.81 -23.64
N LEU A 50 5.66 25.16 -22.34
CA LEU A 50 6.86 25.64 -21.64
C LEU A 50 8.02 24.63 -21.68
N THR A 51 7.76 23.32 -21.63
CA THR A 51 8.84 22.31 -21.77
C THR A 51 9.63 22.43 -23.08
N ARG A 52 9.04 23.08 -24.09
CA ARG A 52 9.64 23.30 -25.42
C ARG A 52 10.24 24.70 -25.59
N ASP A 53 10.27 25.52 -24.53
CA ASP A 53 10.84 26.86 -24.57
C ASP A 53 12.35 26.86 -24.86
N ALA A 54 12.83 27.86 -25.60
CA ALA A 54 14.25 28.05 -25.88
C ALA A 54 15.07 28.42 -24.63
N ASN A 55 14.42 28.99 -23.61
CA ASN A 55 15.05 29.30 -22.33
C ASN A 55 14.91 28.12 -21.36
N PHE A 56 16.06 27.50 -21.03
CA PHE A 56 16.11 26.33 -20.16
C PHE A 56 15.48 26.53 -18.77
N ARG A 57 15.45 27.76 -18.22
CA ARG A 57 14.81 28.04 -16.92
C ARG A 57 13.28 28.05 -17.02
N VAL A 58 12.73 28.51 -18.15
CA VAL A 58 11.30 28.44 -18.43
C VAL A 58 10.88 26.98 -18.62
N ALA A 59 11.66 26.21 -19.39
CA ALA A 59 11.42 24.77 -19.58
C ALA A 59 11.57 23.96 -18.28
N GLN A 60 12.61 24.24 -17.47
CA GLN A 60 12.80 23.65 -16.15
C GLN A 60 11.59 23.92 -15.23
N GLY A 61 11.20 25.18 -15.07
CA GLY A 61 10.10 25.52 -14.17
C GLY A 61 8.73 25.07 -14.70
N GLY A 62 8.54 24.95 -16.01
CA GLY A 62 7.38 24.27 -16.60
C GLY A 62 7.29 22.80 -16.18
N LEU A 63 8.40 22.06 -16.21
CA LEU A 63 8.47 20.68 -15.72
C LEU A 63 8.25 20.59 -14.20
N GLN A 64 8.83 21.51 -13.42
CA GLN A 64 8.65 21.55 -11.97
C GLN A 64 7.21 21.90 -11.58
N ALA A 65 6.55 22.82 -12.30
CA ALA A 65 5.15 23.15 -12.10
C ALA A 65 4.21 21.99 -12.44
N LEU A 66 4.50 21.23 -13.51
CA LEU A 66 3.81 19.96 -13.80
C LEU A 66 3.98 18.94 -12.68
N SER A 67 5.20 18.80 -12.12
CA SER A 67 5.49 17.88 -11.03
C SER A 67 4.70 18.25 -9.77
N ALA A 68 4.73 19.53 -9.37
CA ALA A 68 3.98 20.03 -8.22
C ALA A 68 2.45 19.93 -8.43
N ALA A 69 1.95 20.23 -9.63
CA ALA A 69 0.53 20.09 -9.95
C ALA A 69 0.06 18.62 -9.96
N ALA A 70 0.92 17.68 -10.37
CA ALA A 70 0.63 16.25 -10.30
C ALA A 70 0.45 15.77 -8.85
N VAL A 71 1.33 16.19 -7.94
CA VAL A 71 1.20 15.94 -6.48
C VAL A 71 -0.15 16.42 -5.94
N LEU A 72 -0.61 17.60 -6.36
CA LEU A 72 -1.85 18.20 -5.89
C LEU A 72 -3.14 17.66 -6.53
N ALA A 73 -3.04 17.05 -7.72
CA ALA A 73 -4.22 16.68 -8.52
C ALA A 73 -4.03 15.39 -9.34
N GLY A 74 -3.37 14.38 -8.76
CA GLY A 74 -2.96 13.14 -9.43
C GLY A 74 -4.06 12.43 -10.23
N ASP A 75 -5.30 12.39 -9.73
CA ASP A 75 -6.43 11.79 -10.45
C ASP A 75 -6.77 12.51 -11.77
N HIS A 76 -6.56 13.83 -11.85
CA HIS A 76 -6.77 14.62 -13.05
C HIS A 76 -5.56 14.60 -14.00
N PHE A 77 -4.37 14.24 -13.52
CA PHE A 77 -3.18 14.09 -14.36
C PHE A 77 -3.19 12.80 -15.21
N LYS A 78 -3.94 11.76 -14.79
CA LYS A 78 -4.03 10.46 -15.48
C LYS A 78 -4.52 10.55 -16.93
N ILE A 79 -5.47 11.44 -17.21
CA ILE A 79 -5.99 11.66 -18.58
C ILE A 79 -4.97 12.36 -19.50
N HIS A 80 -4.02 13.09 -18.90
CA HIS A 80 -3.02 13.90 -19.61
C HIS A 80 -1.69 13.17 -19.87
N LEU A 81 -1.53 11.94 -19.35
CA LEU A 81 -0.30 11.15 -19.47
C LEU A 81 0.18 10.93 -20.92
N ASN A 82 -0.73 10.95 -21.91
CA ASN A 82 -0.37 10.82 -23.32
C ASN A 82 0.38 12.04 -23.87
N ALA A 83 0.20 13.23 -23.30
CA ALA A 83 0.97 14.43 -23.62
C ALA A 83 2.19 14.58 -22.71
N LEU A 84 2.02 14.31 -21.40
CA LEU A 84 3.04 14.51 -20.38
C LEU A 84 4.24 13.56 -20.50
N VAL A 85 4.00 12.26 -20.70
CA VAL A 85 5.09 11.27 -20.72
C VAL A 85 6.04 11.48 -21.92
N PRO A 86 5.58 11.67 -23.17
CA PRO A 86 6.48 11.97 -24.28
C PRO A 86 7.23 13.30 -24.12
N ALA A 87 6.56 14.34 -23.59
CA ALA A 87 7.19 15.64 -23.33
C ALA A 87 8.33 15.53 -22.29
N ALA A 88 8.11 14.78 -21.21
CA ALA A 88 9.13 14.53 -20.20
C ALA A 88 10.31 13.70 -20.77
N VAL A 89 10.05 12.63 -21.53
CA VAL A 89 11.09 11.80 -22.15
C VAL A 89 11.96 12.61 -23.11
N GLU A 90 11.38 13.48 -23.95
CA GLU A 90 12.11 14.36 -24.85
C GLU A 90 12.95 15.42 -24.10
N ARG A 91 12.68 15.66 -22.81
CA ARG A 91 13.49 16.53 -21.91
C ARG A 91 14.55 15.82 -21.09
N LEU A 92 14.52 14.49 -21.01
CA LEU A 92 15.71 13.71 -20.60
C LEU A 92 16.88 13.89 -21.57
N GLY A 93 16.65 14.37 -22.79
CA GLY A 93 17.70 14.63 -23.79
C GLY A 93 18.40 15.99 -23.67
N ASP A 94 17.97 16.86 -22.76
CA ASP A 94 18.34 18.28 -22.76
C ASP A 94 19.83 18.53 -22.47
N GLY A 95 20.40 19.57 -23.10
CA GLY A 95 21.79 19.97 -22.86
C GLY A 95 22.06 20.51 -21.45
N LYS A 96 21.04 20.94 -20.72
CA LYS A 96 21.13 21.52 -19.37
C LYS A 96 20.66 20.51 -18.32
N GLN A 97 21.57 20.14 -17.42
CA GLN A 97 21.29 19.20 -16.32
C GLN A 97 20.05 19.57 -15.48
N PRO A 98 19.76 20.84 -15.13
CA PRO A 98 18.54 21.18 -14.39
C PRO A 98 17.22 20.83 -15.11
N VAL A 99 17.20 20.87 -16.45
CA VAL A 99 16.02 20.47 -17.24
C VAL A 99 15.85 18.95 -17.22
N ARG A 100 16.95 18.21 -17.36
CA ARG A 100 16.93 16.74 -17.28
C ARG A 100 16.51 16.24 -15.90
N GLU A 101 17.00 16.87 -14.83
CA GLU A 101 16.61 16.53 -13.47
C GLU A 101 15.13 16.84 -13.21
N ALA A 102 14.62 17.99 -13.69
CA ALA A 102 13.20 18.31 -13.60
C ALA A 102 12.32 17.33 -14.42
N ALA A 103 12.81 16.84 -15.56
CA ALA A 103 12.12 15.82 -16.36
C ALA A 103 12.12 14.45 -15.69
N ARG A 104 13.25 14.04 -15.08
CA ARG A 104 13.34 12.83 -14.25
C ARG A 104 12.38 12.90 -13.08
N GLN A 105 12.40 14.01 -12.33
CA GLN A 105 11.50 14.22 -11.20
C GLN A 105 10.03 14.18 -11.61
N LEU A 106 9.66 14.81 -12.74
CA LEU A 106 8.31 14.71 -13.28
C LEU A 106 7.93 13.26 -13.60
N LEU A 107 8.81 12.47 -14.23
CA LEU A 107 8.53 11.05 -14.47
C LEU A 107 8.35 10.26 -13.17
N VAL A 108 9.24 10.43 -12.18
CA VAL A 108 9.12 9.79 -10.86
C VAL A 108 7.81 10.20 -10.18
N THR A 109 7.47 11.48 -10.16
CA THR A 109 6.22 11.95 -9.56
C THR A 109 4.97 11.48 -10.32
N LEU A 110 5.04 11.26 -11.64
CA LEU A 110 3.97 10.58 -12.37
C LEU A 110 3.82 9.11 -11.95
N MET A 111 4.90 8.42 -11.56
CA MET A 111 4.86 7.09 -10.94
C MET A 111 4.21 7.18 -9.54
N GLU A 112 4.57 8.19 -8.74
CA GLU A 112 4.03 8.50 -7.39
C GLU A 112 2.57 8.99 -7.38
N VAL A 113 1.91 9.18 -8.52
CA VAL A 113 0.47 9.52 -8.59
C VAL A 113 -0.34 8.60 -9.51
N SER A 114 0.34 7.68 -10.21
CA SER A 114 -0.26 6.68 -11.10
C SER A 114 0.22 5.27 -10.74
N SER A 115 1.11 4.66 -11.54
CA SER A 115 1.80 3.41 -11.20
C SER A 115 3.18 3.43 -11.86
N PRO A 116 4.25 3.06 -11.13
CA PRO A 116 5.59 2.92 -11.68
C PRO A 116 5.65 2.11 -12.98
N THR A 117 5.04 0.91 -13.00
CA THR A 117 5.01 0.04 -14.17
C THR A 117 4.38 0.74 -15.39
N ILE A 118 3.19 1.34 -15.24
CA ILE A 118 2.48 2.01 -16.36
C ILE A 118 3.33 3.14 -16.97
N ILE A 119 3.94 3.97 -16.12
CA ILE A 119 4.72 5.13 -16.57
C ILE A 119 6.02 4.68 -17.24
N LEU A 120 6.70 3.65 -16.69
CA LEU A 120 7.95 3.14 -17.26
C LEU A 120 7.73 2.38 -18.57
N GLU A 121 6.67 1.58 -18.70
CA GLU A 121 6.29 0.98 -19.99
C GLU A 121 5.98 2.06 -21.03
N ARG A 122 5.15 3.05 -20.67
CA ARG A 122 4.76 4.12 -21.59
C ARG A 122 5.93 5.01 -21.99
N ALA A 123 6.81 5.37 -21.06
CA ALA A 123 8.02 6.13 -21.34
C ALA A 123 9.03 5.31 -22.15
N GLY A 124 9.17 4.02 -21.86
CA GLY A 124 10.02 3.07 -22.57
C GLY A 124 9.76 3.01 -24.07
N ASN A 125 8.49 3.07 -24.48
CA ASN A 125 8.09 3.13 -25.90
C ASN A 125 8.71 4.32 -26.67
N TYR A 126 9.08 5.40 -25.99
CA TYR A 126 9.74 6.57 -26.58
C TYR A 126 11.24 6.61 -26.28
N ALA A 127 11.67 6.02 -25.16
CA ALA A 127 13.01 6.18 -24.61
C ALA A 127 13.99 5.07 -24.98
N TRP A 128 13.60 3.79 -24.93
CA TRP A 128 14.54 2.65 -25.02
C TRP A 128 15.38 2.66 -26.31
N THR A 129 14.75 2.97 -27.45
CA THR A 129 15.39 3.02 -28.76
C THR A 129 15.54 4.45 -29.29
N HIS A 130 15.52 5.46 -28.41
CA HIS A 130 15.51 6.85 -28.83
C HIS A 130 16.80 7.26 -29.56
N LYS A 131 16.71 8.10 -30.59
CA LYS A 131 17.87 8.58 -31.39
C LYS A 131 18.96 9.25 -30.54
N SER A 132 18.58 10.00 -29.50
CA SER A 132 19.51 10.69 -28.60
C SER A 132 19.99 9.74 -27.51
N TRP A 133 21.28 9.44 -27.49
CA TRP A 133 21.89 8.59 -26.45
C TRP A 133 21.67 9.13 -25.03
N ARG A 134 21.58 10.46 -24.86
CA ARG A 134 21.28 11.08 -23.57
C ARG A 134 19.89 10.71 -23.04
N VAL A 135 18.89 10.61 -23.92
CA VAL A 135 17.54 10.15 -23.51
C VAL A 135 17.61 8.70 -23.04
N ARG A 136 18.37 7.84 -23.74
CA ARG A 136 18.52 6.42 -23.36
C ARG A 136 19.24 6.28 -22.01
N GLU A 137 20.36 6.96 -21.84
CA GLU A 137 21.13 7.05 -20.58
C GLU A 137 20.26 7.54 -19.42
N GLU A 138 19.68 8.73 -19.54
CA GLU A 138 18.92 9.38 -18.46
C GLU A 138 17.62 8.64 -18.14
N PHE A 139 17.00 7.97 -19.11
CA PHE A 139 15.86 7.10 -18.86
C PHE A 139 16.25 5.84 -18.10
N VAL A 140 17.39 5.20 -18.42
CA VAL A 140 17.91 4.07 -17.64
C VAL A 140 18.25 4.49 -16.21
N LEU A 141 18.83 5.68 -16.01
CA LEU A 141 19.06 6.23 -14.67
C LEU A 141 17.73 6.49 -13.93
N THR A 142 16.71 6.99 -14.64
CA THR A 142 15.34 7.15 -14.10
C THR A 142 14.75 5.79 -13.65
N VAL A 143 14.97 4.73 -14.43
CA VAL A 143 14.57 3.36 -14.09
C VAL A 143 15.33 2.85 -12.86
N ALA A 144 16.64 3.09 -12.76
CA ALA A 144 17.42 2.73 -11.57
C ALA A 144 16.90 3.43 -10.31
N THR A 145 16.59 4.73 -10.39
CA THR A 145 15.94 5.47 -9.29
C THR A 145 14.57 4.88 -8.96
N ALA A 146 13.72 4.57 -9.95
CA ALA A 146 12.41 3.97 -9.73
C ALA A 146 12.52 2.58 -9.07
N VAL A 147 13.49 1.75 -9.46
CA VAL A 147 13.78 0.47 -8.79
C VAL A 147 14.15 0.69 -7.32
N GLY A 148 15.04 1.64 -7.03
CA GLY A 148 15.42 1.96 -5.64
C GLY A 148 14.28 2.49 -4.76
N LEU A 149 13.27 3.14 -5.36
CA LEU A 149 12.12 3.72 -4.66
C LEU A 149 10.93 2.76 -4.53
N PHE A 150 10.63 1.95 -5.57
CA PHE A 150 9.38 1.20 -5.69
C PHE A 150 9.54 -0.33 -5.67
N ALA A 151 10.76 -0.89 -5.58
CA ALA A 151 10.98 -2.35 -5.59
C ALA A 151 10.21 -3.11 -4.50
N SER A 152 9.94 -2.49 -3.34
CA SER A 152 9.13 -3.08 -2.27
C SER A 152 7.62 -3.10 -2.56
N THR A 153 7.16 -2.34 -3.55
CA THR A 153 5.73 -2.09 -3.84
C THR A 153 5.28 -2.71 -5.16
N GLU A 154 6.13 -2.72 -6.21
CA GLU A 154 5.83 -3.35 -7.51
C GLU A 154 6.94 -4.33 -7.94
N LEU A 155 6.96 -5.54 -7.38
CA LEU A 155 7.93 -6.61 -7.72
C LEU A 155 7.94 -7.00 -9.22
N LEU A 156 6.84 -6.77 -9.94
CA LEU A 156 6.73 -7.03 -11.40
C LEU A 156 7.59 -6.07 -12.24
N MET A 157 7.82 -4.85 -11.75
CA MET A 157 8.57 -3.80 -12.45
C MET A 157 9.98 -4.28 -12.83
N GLN A 158 10.65 -5.04 -11.94
CA GLN A 158 12.00 -5.53 -12.20
C GLN A 158 12.05 -6.56 -13.33
N ARG A 159 11.06 -7.45 -13.46
CA ARG A 159 11.00 -8.46 -14.54
C ARG A 159 10.73 -7.83 -15.90
N VAL A 160 9.82 -6.86 -15.97
CA VAL A 160 9.47 -6.17 -17.23
C VAL A 160 10.65 -5.36 -17.78
N LEU A 161 11.41 -4.69 -16.90
CA LEU A 161 12.46 -3.76 -17.29
C LEU A 161 13.83 -4.41 -17.50
N LEU A 162 14.07 -5.62 -16.95
CA LEU A 162 15.37 -6.30 -17.07
C LEU A 162 15.76 -6.57 -18.53
N SER A 163 14.84 -7.04 -19.37
CA SER A 163 15.14 -7.36 -20.77
C SER A 163 15.55 -6.12 -21.59
N PRO A 164 14.82 -4.98 -21.56
CA PRO A 164 15.28 -3.73 -22.16
C PRO A 164 16.62 -3.22 -21.63
N VAL A 165 16.86 -3.29 -20.31
CA VAL A 165 18.12 -2.83 -19.70
C VAL A 165 19.31 -3.69 -20.16
N LEU A 166 19.13 -5.02 -20.26
CA LEU A 166 20.14 -5.93 -20.78
C LEU A 166 20.45 -5.69 -22.27
N GLN A 167 19.47 -5.27 -23.07
CA GLN A 167 19.72 -4.88 -24.47
C GLN A 167 20.61 -3.63 -24.55
N LEU A 168 20.43 -2.66 -23.65
CA LEU A 168 21.22 -1.42 -23.61
C LEU A 168 22.68 -1.62 -23.15
N MET A 169 23.04 -2.78 -22.58
CA MET A 169 24.45 -3.16 -22.43
C MET A 169 25.19 -3.34 -23.76
N ASN A 170 24.48 -3.48 -24.88
CA ASN A 170 25.06 -3.52 -26.23
C ASN A 170 24.93 -2.18 -26.98
N ASP A 171 24.57 -1.08 -26.31
CA ASP A 171 24.43 0.21 -26.96
C ASP A 171 25.76 0.70 -27.56
N SER A 172 25.69 1.34 -28.73
CA SER A 172 26.78 2.09 -29.36
C SER A 172 27.57 3.01 -28.41
N ASN A 173 26.90 3.70 -27.50
CA ASN A 173 27.46 4.74 -26.64
C ASN A 173 27.82 4.16 -25.26
N GLN A 174 29.04 4.43 -24.79
CA GLN A 174 29.53 3.91 -23.52
C GLN A 174 28.73 4.38 -22.31
N SER A 175 28.28 5.64 -22.26
CA SER A 175 27.52 6.16 -21.13
C SER A 175 26.19 5.43 -20.92
N VAL A 176 25.53 5.03 -22.03
CA VAL A 176 24.30 4.22 -21.97
C VAL A 176 24.59 2.82 -21.41
N ARG A 177 25.72 2.21 -21.80
CA ARG A 177 26.15 0.90 -21.27
C ARG A 177 26.47 0.95 -19.77
N GLU A 178 27.18 1.98 -19.32
CA GLU A 178 27.47 2.19 -17.88
C GLU A 178 26.18 2.44 -17.08
N ALA A 179 25.25 3.25 -17.60
CA ALA A 179 23.95 3.45 -16.97
C ALA A 179 23.15 2.13 -16.86
N ALA A 180 23.17 1.29 -17.89
CA ALA A 180 22.54 -0.04 -17.87
C ALA A 180 23.16 -0.95 -16.80
N ILE A 181 24.49 -0.95 -16.66
CA ILE A 181 25.19 -1.66 -15.59
C ILE A 181 24.78 -1.13 -14.22
N SER A 182 24.72 0.18 -14.00
CA SER A 182 24.28 0.73 -12.71
C SER A 182 22.80 0.52 -12.40
N CYS A 183 21.94 0.42 -13.41
CA CYS A 183 20.57 -0.05 -13.23
C CYS A 183 20.53 -1.53 -12.79
N ILE A 184 21.34 -2.39 -13.40
CA ILE A 184 21.51 -3.79 -13.01
C ILE A 184 22.04 -3.93 -11.57
N GLU A 185 23.01 -3.10 -11.19
CA GLU A 185 23.52 -3.01 -9.81
C GLU A 185 22.41 -2.65 -8.81
N GLU A 186 21.53 -1.71 -9.15
CA GLU A 186 20.42 -1.31 -8.28
C GLU A 186 19.30 -2.37 -8.24
N MET A 187 19.01 -3.05 -9.35
CA MET A 187 18.12 -4.21 -9.37
C MET A 187 18.66 -5.34 -8.48
N TYR A 188 19.96 -5.64 -8.55
CA TYR A 188 20.62 -6.63 -7.70
C TYR A 188 20.52 -6.29 -6.21
N LYS A 189 20.81 -5.03 -5.80
CA LYS A 189 20.71 -4.60 -4.39
C LYS A 189 19.34 -4.85 -3.77
N ASN A 190 18.28 -4.76 -4.57
CA ASN A 190 16.89 -4.90 -4.14
C ASN A 190 16.34 -6.33 -4.31
N MET A 191 16.88 -7.15 -5.22
CA MET A 191 16.44 -8.55 -5.47
C MET A 191 17.30 -9.63 -4.78
N GLY A 192 18.54 -9.31 -4.41
CA GLY A 192 19.47 -10.27 -3.81
C GLY A 192 19.77 -11.46 -4.72
N SER A 193 19.80 -12.67 -4.15
CA SER A 193 20.14 -13.91 -4.88
C SER A 193 19.22 -14.21 -6.07
N GLN A 194 17.93 -13.86 -5.99
CA GLN A 194 16.95 -14.10 -7.06
C GLN A 194 17.30 -13.39 -8.39
N PHE A 195 18.09 -12.31 -8.33
CA PHE A 195 18.57 -11.62 -9.53
C PHE A 195 19.45 -12.50 -10.40
N HIS A 196 20.30 -13.33 -9.81
CA HIS A 196 21.21 -14.21 -10.56
C HIS A 196 20.45 -15.29 -11.33
N GLU A 197 19.35 -15.80 -10.78
CA GLU A 197 18.47 -16.73 -11.49
C GLU A 197 17.75 -16.04 -12.66
N GLU A 198 17.22 -14.84 -12.45
CA GLU A 198 16.56 -14.08 -13.52
C GLU A 198 17.53 -13.73 -14.65
N LEU A 199 18.77 -13.35 -14.29
CA LEU A 199 19.86 -13.10 -15.23
C LEU A 199 20.21 -14.36 -16.06
N GLN A 200 20.15 -15.55 -15.47
CA GLN A 200 20.35 -16.82 -16.18
C GLN A 200 19.22 -17.13 -17.16
N ARG A 201 17.96 -16.76 -16.86
CA ARG A 201 16.80 -16.97 -17.76
C ARG A 201 16.97 -16.22 -19.10
N HIS A 202 17.78 -15.16 -19.16
CA HIS A 202 18.02 -14.37 -20.37
C HIS A 202 19.12 -14.90 -21.31
N ASN A 203 19.77 -16.04 -21.03
CA ASN A 203 20.76 -16.69 -21.91
C ASN A 203 21.87 -15.75 -22.44
N LEU A 204 22.40 -14.90 -21.57
CA LEU A 204 23.30 -13.81 -21.95
C LEU A 204 24.68 -14.29 -22.46
N PRO A 205 25.30 -13.56 -23.40
CA PRO A 205 26.67 -13.85 -23.85
C PRO A 205 27.68 -13.86 -22.70
N THR A 206 28.66 -14.76 -22.76
CA THR A 206 29.64 -15.00 -21.69
C THR A 206 30.46 -13.76 -21.31
N TYR A 207 30.68 -12.81 -22.23
CA TYR A 207 31.36 -11.55 -21.90
C TYR A 207 30.49 -10.63 -21.04
N MET A 208 29.19 -10.56 -21.32
CA MET A 208 28.22 -9.72 -20.61
C MET A 208 28.01 -10.24 -19.18
N LEU A 209 27.84 -11.56 -19.02
CA LEU A 209 27.75 -12.19 -17.69
C LEU A 209 29.02 -11.95 -16.86
N LYS A 210 30.21 -11.98 -17.48
CA LYS A 210 31.47 -11.69 -16.77
C LYS A 210 31.54 -10.25 -16.27
N GLU A 211 31.12 -9.29 -17.09
CA GLU A 211 31.09 -7.87 -16.71
C GLU A 211 30.09 -7.63 -15.56
N ILE A 212 28.85 -8.11 -15.70
CA ILE A 212 27.83 -8.00 -14.65
C ILE A 212 28.34 -8.62 -13.35
N ASN A 213 28.79 -9.87 -13.36
CA ASN A 213 29.26 -10.54 -12.15
C ASN A 213 30.50 -9.83 -11.53
N SER A 214 31.39 -9.25 -12.33
CA SER A 214 32.54 -8.47 -11.83
C SER A 214 32.12 -7.21 -11.06
N ARG A 215 30.99 -6.61 -11.45
CA ARG A 215 30.38 -5.44 -10.79
C ARG A 215 29.56 -5.87 -9.57
N LEU A 216 28.69 -6.87 -9.69
CA LEU A 216 27.83 -7.36 -8.60
C LEU A 216 28.63 -7.93 -7.42
N ASN A 217 29.77 -8.60 -7.67
CA ASN A 217 30.65 -9.12 -6.61
C ASN A 217 31.26 -8.03 -5.69
N ARG A 218 31.12 -6.74 -6.03
CA ARG A 218 31.59 -5.61 -5.22
C ARG A 218 30.50 -4.98 -4.38
N ILE A 219 29.28 -5.51 -4.44
CA ILE A 219 28.08 -4.96 -3.82
C ILE A 219 27.56 -5.96 -2.80
N GLU A 220 27.53 -5.56 -1.53
CA GLU A 220 26.79 -6.28 -0.50
C GLU A 220 25.28 -6.02 -0.72
N PRO A 221 24.46 -7.05 -1.05
CA PRO A 221 23.02 -6.88 -1.20
C PRO A 221 22.35 -6.56 0.15
N LYS A 222 21.24 -5.80 0.14
CA LYS A 222 20.47 -5.48 1.35
C LYS A 222 19.80 -6.71 2.01
N VAL A 223 19.81 -7.84 1.32
CA VAL A 223 19.41 -9.17 1.82
C VAL A 223 20.68 -10.02 1.90
N PRO A 224 21.05 -10.63 3.06
CA PRO A 224 22.35 -11.27 3.23
C PRO A 224 22.61 -12.39 2.22
N ALA A 225 23.84 -12.44 1.70
CA ALA A 225 24.31 -13.56 0.88
C ALA A 225 24.46 -14.82 1.77
N SER A 226 23.91 -15.94 1.30
CA SER A 226 24.21 -17.25 1.89
C SER A 226 25.53 -17.74 1.34
N ASP A 227 26.57 -17.80 2.18
CA ASP A 227 27.86 -18.39 1.81
C ASP A 227 27.70 -19.87 1.42
N GLY A 228 28.24 -20.22 0.25
CA GLY A 228 28.20 -21.58 -0.32
C GLY A 228 29.32 -21.75 -1.33
N THR A 229 30.45 -22.31 -0.88
CA THR A 229 31.72 -22.28 -1.61
C THR A 229 31.74 -23.12 -2.89
N ALA A 230 32.31 -22.53 -3.94
CA ALA A 230 32.44 -23.17 -5.25
C ALA A 230 33.34 -24.42 -5.22
N THR A 231 32.77 -25.59 -5.54
CA THR A 231 33.54 -26.84 -5.65
C THR A 231 33.99 -27.04 -7.11
N GLN A 232 35.19 -26.56 -7.46
CA GLN A 232 35.80 -26.90 -8.75
C GLN A 232 36.23 -28.37 -8.78
N HIS A 233 35.57 -29.18 -9.61
CA HIS A 233 36.08 -30.49 -9.98
C HIS A 233 37.33 -30.33 -10.86
N LYS A 234 38.44 -30.97 -10.47
CA LYS A 234 39.54 -31.32 -11.38
C LYS A 234 39.81 -32.81 -11.33
N VAL A 235 40.00 -33.37 -12.52
CA VAL A 235 40.17 -34.81 -12.79
C VAL A 235 41.57 -35.28 -12.38
N ALA A 236 41.69 -36.57 -12.05
CA ALA A 236 42.84 -37.21 -11.43
C ALA A 236 44.12 -37.26 -12.29
N ALA A 237 45.29 -37.26 -11.61
CA ALA A 237 46.48 -38.01 -12.02
C ALA A 237 47.48 -38.27 -10.86
N SER A 238 47.76 -39.56 -10.62
CA SER A 238 49.05 -40.16 -10.19
C SER A 238 49.90 -39.63 -9.01
N ARG A 239 50.13 -40.53 -8.04
CA ARG A 239 51.42 -40.84 -7.33
C ARG A 239 52.04 -39.75 -6.42
N SER A 240 52.75 -40.02 -5.31
CA SER A 240 52.96 -41.23 -4.47
C SER A 240 53.89 -40.87 -3.28
N VAL A 241 53.90 -41.67 -2.17
CA VAL A 241 54.86 -41.59 -1.03
C VAL A 241 54.60 -40.34 -0.12
N SER A 242 54.67 -40.33 1.23
CA SER A 242 55.40 -41.18 2.19
C SER A 242 54.81 -41.17 3.64
N VAL A 243 55.03 -42.28 4.38
CA VAL A 243 55.26 -42.37 5.86
C VAL A 243 54.21 -41.84 6.87
N ASN A 244 53.30 -42.72 7.31
CA ASN A 244 53.30 -43.47 8.61
C ASN A 244 53.56 -42.73 9.98
N PRO A 245 53.24 -43.32 11.17
CA PRO A 245 51.91 -43.30 11.80
C PRO A 245 51.92 -42.89 13.31
N LYS A 246 50.74 -42.74 13.96
CA LYS A 246 50.50 -43.20 15.37
C LYS A 246 49.03 -43.06 15.86
N ARG A 247 48.35 -44.21 15.91
CA ARG A 247 47.48 -44.76 16.98
C ARG A 247 46.97 -43.80 18.10
N GLY A 248 45.65 -43.69 18.25
CA GLY A 248 44.97 -43.23 19.48
C GLY A 248 43.43 -43.28 19.39
N SER A 249 42.77 -43.98 20.32
CA SER A 249 41.30 -44.18 20.41
C SER A 249 40.97 -44.76 21.81
N PRO A 250 39.74 -44.70 22.36
CA PRO A 250 38.68 -43.66 22.34
C PRO A 250 38.22 -43.28 23.78
N ARG A 251 37.04 -42.62 23.92
CA ARG A 251 36.30 -42.22 25.16
C ARG A 251 36.73 -40.85 25.76
N THR A 252 35.88 -40.04 26.42
CA THR A 252 34.48 -40.23 26.91
C THR A 252 33.70 -38.90 27.00
N LYS A 253 32.36 -38.99 26.93
CA LYS A 253 31.29 -38.06 27.40
C LYS A 253 31.69 -36.74 28.10
N SER A 254 31.10 -35.63 27.63
CA SER A 254 30.54 -34.57 28.50
C SER A 254 29.44 -33.75 27.80
N THR A 255 28.21 -33.88 28.29
CA THR A 255 27.23 -32.78 28.36
C THR A 255 27.36 -32.17 29.76
N PRO A 256 27.23 -30.84 29.94
CA PRO A 256 25.90 -30.35 30.32
C PRO A 256 25.54 -28.90 29.92
N ARG A 257 24.22 -28.67 29.90
CA ARG A 257 23.49 -27.42 30.25
C ARG A 257 23.66 -26.15 29.40
N GLU A 258 22.57 -25.89 28.69
CA GLU A 258 21.78 -24.65 28.70
C GLU A 258 22.22 -23.56 29.69
N SER A 259 22.35 -22.34 29.15
CA SER A 259 22.01 -21.10 29.84
C SER A 259 21.24 -20.22 28.87
N THR A 260 19.99 -19.91 29.21
CA THR A 260 19.10 -18.99 28.51
C THR A 260 19.66 -17.57 28.42
N LEU A 261 19.33 -16.82 27.36
CA LEU A 261 18.79 -15.45 27.42
C LEU A 261 18.52 -14.88 26.00
N PHE A 262 17.50 -14.01 25.92
CA PHE A 262 16.99 -13.31 24.73
C PHE A 262 16.48 -14.19 23.57
N GLY A 263 15.17 -14.42 23.58
CA GLY A 263 14.44 -14.91 22.42
C GLY A 263 14.25 -13.79 21.39
N GLY A 264 14.69 -14.05 20.16
CA GLY A 264 14.14 -13.43 18.95
C GLY A 264 13.58 -14.55 18.08
N ASP A 265 12.27 -14.53 17.84
CA ASP A 265 11.62 -15.40 16.86
C ASP A 265 12.16 -15.03 15.46
N THR A 266 13.14 -15.80 14.98
CA THR A 266 13.51 -15.79 13.55
C THR A 266 12.51 -16.68 12.83
N ASP A 267 11.62 -16.04 12.06
CA ASP A 267 10.48 -16.73 11.46
C ASP A 267 10.93 -17.78 10.44
N ILE A 268 10.68 -19.05 10.74
CA ILE A 268 11.12 -20.20 9.93
C ILE A 268 10.46 -20.18 8.54
N THR A 269 9.40 -19.39 8.36
CA THR A 269 8.61 -19.29 7.11
C THR A 269 9.14 -18.29 6.07
N GLU A 270 10.21 -17.54 6.34
CA GLU A 270 10.72 -16.50 5.41
C GLU A 270 11.88 -16.93 4.50
N LYS A 271 12.37 -18.18 4.61
CA LYS A 271 13.41 -18.67 3.69
C LYS A 271 12.82 -18.92 2.29
N PRO A 272 13.37 -18.33 1.21
CA PRO A 272 12.89 -18.61 -0.13
C PRO A 272 13.12 -20.09 -0.47
N VAL A 273 12.07 -20.74 -0.96
CA VAL A 273 12.09 -22.16 -1.30
C VAL A 273 12.71 -22.36 -2.68
N GLU A 274 13.75 -23.20 -2.78
CA GLU A 274 14.41 -23.51 -4.04
C GLU A 274 13.44 -24.17 -5.05
N PRO A 275 13.37 -23.72 -6.32
CA PRO A 275 12.51 -24.31 -7.35
C PRO A 275 12.84 -25.78 -7.66
N VAL A 276 11.82 -26.62 -7.73
CA VAL A 276 11.93 -28.06 -7.99
C VAL A 276 11.22 -28.40 -9.29
N ARG A 277 12.01 -28.65 -10.34
CA ARG A 277 11.50 -29.14 -11.62
C ARG A 277 11.19 -30.64 -11.57
N VAL A 278 10.00 -31.00 -12.06
CA VAL A 278 9.60 -32.36 -12.41
C VAL A 278 9.59 -32.51 -13.93
N HIS A 279 9.97 -33.69 -14.42
CA HIS A 279 10.23 -33.97 -15.83
C HIS A 279 9.14 -34.85 -16.46
N SER A 280 8.13 -35.27 -15.69
CA SER A 280 6.97 -35.98 -16.18
C SER A 280 5.76 -35.84 -15.26
N GLU A 281 4.56 -35.98 -15.83
CA GLU A 281 3.30 -36.00 -15.08
C GLU A 281 3.23 -37.14 -14.05
N LYS A 282 3.86 -38.28 -14.35
CA LYS A 282 3.98 -39.42 -13.44
C LYS A 282 4.89 -39.13 -12.24
N GLU A 283 5.87 -38.25 -12.38
CA GLU A 283 6.72 -37.77 -11.29
C GLU A 283 5.95 -36.77 -10.41
N LEU A 284 5.22 -35.83 -11.04
CA LEU A 284 4.36 -34.87 -10.34
C LEU A 284 3.32 -35.58 -9.45
N LEU A 285 2.62 -36.57 -10.00
CA LEU A 285 1.62 -37.35 -9.26
C LEU A 285 2.23 -38.06 -8.03
N ARG A 286 3.39 -38.69 -8.17
CA ARG A 286 4.10 -39.36 -7.06
C ARG A 286 4.55 -38.39 -5.97
N GLU A 287 5.00 -37.20 -6.35
CA GLU A 287 5.37 -36.17 -5.37
C GLU A 287 4.13 -35.67 -4.62
N PHE A 288 2.99 -35.47 -5.29
CA PHE A 288 1.73 -35.12 -4.64
C PHE A 288 1.20 -36.22 -3.71
N GLU A 289 1.25 -37.50 -4.11
CA GLU A 289 0.90 -38.64 -3.24
C GLU A 289 1.77 -38.68 -1.97
N LYS A 290 3.09 -38.49 -2.12
CA LYS A 290 4.05 -38.44 -1.02
C LYS A 290 3.84 -37.25 -0.09
N ILE A 291 3.52 -36.08 -0.64
CA ILE A 291 3.14 -34.89 0.13
C ILE A 291 1.86 -35.15 0.91
N ALA A 292 0.80 -35.67 0.28
CA ALA A 292 -0.46 -35.99 0.93
C ALA A 292 -0.28 -36.99 2.11
N ALA A 293 0.51 -38.04 1.91
CA ALA A 293 0.86 -39.01 2.95
C ALA A 293 1.76 -38.44 4.09
N THR A 294 2.34 -37.26 3.89
CA THR A 294 3.16 -36.56 4.88
C THR A 294 2.36 -35.53 5.68
N LEU A 295 1.33 -34.92 5.09
CA LEU A 295 0.49 -33.89 5.70
C LEU A 295 -0.58 -34.46 6.65
N VAL A 296 -0.19 -35.36 7.56
CA VAL A 296 -1.06 -36.00 8.56
C VAL A 296 -0.57 -35.72 9.99
N PRO A 297 -1.45 -35.49 11.00
CA PRO A 297 -1.06 -34.95 12.32
C PRO A 297 0.02 -35.74 13.07
N GLU A 298 0.11 -37.05 12.81
CA GLU A 298 1.05 -38.01 13.39
C GLU A 298 2.50 -37.79 12.91
N LYS A 299 2.70 -37.11 11.78
CA LYS A 299 4.03 -36.74 11.29
C LYS A 299 4.54 -35.51 12.03
N ASP A 300 5.86 -35.48 12.25
CA ASP A 300 6.51 -34.35 12.89
C ASP A 300 6.22 -33.03 12.16
N TRP A 301 6.01 -31.97 12.93
CA TRP A 301 5.60 -30.66 12.44
C TRP A 301 6.60 -30.06 11.45
N SER A 302 7.90 -30.29 11.64
CA SER A 302 8.95 -29.77 10.74
C SER A 302 8.90 -30.47 9.38
N VAL A 303 8.63 -31.78 9.37
CA VAL A 303 8.45 -32.58 8.16
C VAL A 303 7.17 -32.17 7.41
N ARG A 304 6.10 -31.80 8.13
CA ARG A 304 4.87 -31.24 7.55
C ARG A 304 5.07 -29.86 6.92
N ILE A 305 5.85 -28.98 7.57
CA ILE A 305 6.25 -27.68 7.00
C ILE A 305 7.08 -27.90 5.73
N ALA A 306 8.07 -28.79 5.76
CA ALA A 306 8.88 -29.13 4.58
C ALA A 306 8.03 -29.71 3.42
N ALA A 307 6.97 -30.47 3.72
CA ALA A 307 6.04 -30.96 2.71
C ALA A 307 5.15 -29.86 2.10
N MET A 308 4.77 -28.83 2.86
CA MET A 308 4.09 -27.65 2.30
C MET A 308 5.03 -26.81 1.44
N GLN A 309 6.25 -26.54 1.93
CA GLN A 309 7.31 -25.89 1.15
C GLN A 309 7.63 -26.67 -0.13
N ARG A 310 7.56 -28.01 -0.11
CA ARG A 310 7.74 -28.83 -1.32
C ARG A 310 6.68 -28.55 -2.40
N ILE A 311 5.44 -28.17 -2.04
CA ILE A 311 4.42 -27.75 -3.01
C ILE A 311 4.82 -26.41 -3.63
N GLU A 312 5.29 -25.44 -2.83
CA GLU A 312 5.79 -24.14 -3.29
C GLU A 312 6.98 -24.31 -4.25
N ALA A 313 7.92 -25.20 -3.90
CA ALA A 313 9.05 -25.58 -4.72
C ALA A 313 8.62 -26.10 -6.11
N LEU A 314 7.61 -26.98 -6.14
CA LEU A 314 7.06 -27.54 -7.37
C LEU A 314 6.38 -26.46 -8.21
N VAL A 315 5.60 -25.57 -7.59
CA VAL A 315 4.95 -24.42 -8.26
C VAL A 315 6.01 -23.53 -8.93
N TYR A 316 7.03 -23.07 -8.20
CA TYR A 316 8.13 -22.27 -8.76
C TYR A 316 8.97 -23.05 -9.79
N GLY A 317 8.95 -24.38 -9.73
CA GLY A 317 9.56 -25.28 -10.71
C GLY A 317 8.75 -25.49 -11.99
N GLY A 318 7.62 -24.81 -12.18
CA GLY A 318 6.76 -24.96 -13.37
C GLY A 318 5.77 -26.13 -13.30
N ALA A 319 5.50 -26.69 -12.11
CA ALA A 319 4.53 -27.77 -11.99
C ALA A 319 3.09 -27.35 -12.40
N ILE A 320 2.80 -26.04 -12.38
CA ILE A 320 1.50 -25.48 -12.78
C ILE A 320 1.18 -25.67 -14.27
N ASP A 321 2.20 -25.86 -15.12
CA ASP A 321 2.03 -26.07 -16.57
C ASP A 321 1.49 -27.47 -16.92
N TYR A 322 1.47 -28.40 -15.96
CA TYR A 322 0.94 -29.75 -16.15
C TYR A 322 -0.60 -29.77 -15.99
N PRO A 323 -1.37 -30.28 -16.96
CA PRO A 323 -2.84 -30.28 -16.89
C PRO A 323 -3.45 -30.97 -15.67
N SER A 324 -2.78 -31.99 -15.11
CA SER A 324 -3.21 -32.66 -13.88
C SER A 324 -3.00 -31.84 -12.60
N PHE A 325 -2.18 -30.77 -12.61
CA PHE A 325 -1.81 -30.03 -11.40
C PHE A 325 -3.02 -29.53 -10.60
N LEU A 326 -4.00 -28.90 -11.25
CA LEU A 326 -5.22 -28.41 -10.59
C LEU A 326 -6.09 -29.56 -10.02
N THR A 327 -6.03 -30.74 -10.62
CA THR A 327 -6.73 -31.94 -10.13
C THR A 327 -6.03 -32.52 -8.91
N LEU A 328 -4.69 -32.60 -8.92
CA LEU A 328 -3.87 -33.03 -7.79
C LEU A 328 -3.98 -32.03 -6.62
N LEU A 329 -4.00 -30.73 -6.90
CA LEU A 329 -4.19 -29.68 -5.88
C LEU A 329 -5.54 -29.80 -5.15
N LYS A 330 -6.63 -30.17 -5.87
CA LYS A 330 -7.93 -30.45 -5.24
C LYS A 330 -7.87 -31.64 -4.27
N GLN A 331 -7.03 -32.64 -4.54
CA GLN A 331 -6.81 -33.78 -3.63
C GLN A 331 -6.05 -33.36 -2.36
N LEU A 332 -5.26 -32.27 -2.41
CA LEU A 332 -4.59 -31.70 -1.24
C LEU A 332 -5.48 -30.82 -0.35
N ILE A 333 -6.74 -30.55 -0.74
CA ILE A 333 -7.64 -29.73 0.10
C ILE A 333 -7.79 -30.33 1.51
N PRO A 334 -8.18 -31.61 1.73
CA PRO A 334 -8.31 -32.15 3.09
C PRO A 334 -7.01 -32.21 3.91
N PRO A 335 -5.84 -32.62 3.35
CA PRO A 335 -4.57 -32.55 4.06
C PRO A 335 -4.15 -31.11 4.46
N LEU A 336 -4.35 -30.12 3.58
CA LEU A 336 -4.06 -28.71 3.88
C LEU A 336 -5.06 -28.10 4.87
N SER A 337 -6.35 -28.47 4.78
CA SER A 337 -7.36 -28.17 5.79
C SER A 337 -6.94 -28.65 7.18
N THR A 338 -6.31 -29.83 7.27
CA THR A 338 -5.77 -30.36 8.53
C THR A 338 -4.62 -29.50 9.06
N GLN A 339 -3.78 -28.92 8.19
CA GLN A 339 -2.67 -28.05 8.61
C GLN A 339 -3.18 -26.69 9.12
N LEU A 340 -4.20 -26.12 8.47
CA LEU A 340 -4.88 -24.90 8.92
C LEU A 340 -5.56 -25.08 10.30
N ALA A 341 -5.94 -26.31 10.65
CA ALA A 341 -6.55 -26.64 11.94
C ALA A 341 -5.55 -27.07 13.03
N ASP A 342 -4.23 -27.02 12.78
CA ASP A 342 -3.23 -27.41 13.78
C ASP A 342 -3.15 -26.38 14.93
N ARG A 343 -2.75 -26.85 16.11
CA ARG A 343 -2.58 -26.00 17.31
C ARG A 343 -1.27 -25.20 17.28
N ARG A 344 -0.31 -25.59 16.44
CA ARG A 344 0.97 -24.89 16.29
C ARG A 344 0.85 -23.76 15.27
N SER A 345 1.00 -22.52 15.73
CA SER A 345 0.96 -21.32 14.88
C SER A 345 1.93 -21.36 13.70
N THR A 346 3.10 -21.98 13.84
CA THR A 346 4.08 -22.15 12.77
C THR A 346 3.55 -23.00 11.60
N ILE A 347 2.76 -24.03 11.87
CA ILE A 347 2.16 -24.88 10.82
C ILE A 347 1.04 -24.11 10.11
N VAL A 348 0.19 -23.42 10.89
CA VAL A 348 -0.92 -22.61 10.33
C VAL A 348 -0.40 -21.44 9.50
N LYS A 349 0.69 -20.78 9.94
CA LYS A 349 1.43 -19.77 9.16
C LYS A 349 1.89 -20.32 7.81
N GLN A 350 2.60 -21.47 7.80
CA GLN A 350 3.09 -22.05 6.54
C GLN A 350 1.93 -22.48 5.63
N ALA A 351 0.84 -23.03 6.18
CA ALA A 351 -0.35 -23.36 5.39
C ALA A 351 -0.95 -22.10 4.75
N CYS A 352 -1.09 -21.00 5.50
CA CYS A 352 -1.52 -19.70 4.96
C CYS A 352 -0.53 -19.14 3.91
N HIS A 353 0.77 -19.31 4.11
CA HIS A 353 1.80 -18.91 3.14
C HIS A 353 1.65 -19.68 1.82
N LEU A 354 1.53 -21.01 1.87
CA LEU A 354 1.30 -21.84 0.70
C LEU A 354 0.01 -21.43 -0.05
N LEU A 355 -1.10 -21.18 0.66
CA LEU A 355 -2.32 -20.68 0.01
C LEU A 355 -2.12 -19.31 -0.66
N ASN A 356 -1.28 -18.43 -0.10
CA ASN A 356 -0.90 -17.17 -0.74
C ASN A 356 -0.13 -17.41 -2.04
N VAL A 357 0.88 -18.28 -2.03
CA VAL A 357 1.66 -18.65 -3.22
C VAL A 357 0.73 -19.21 -4.30
N LEU A 358 -0.08 -20.22 -3.96
CA LEU A 358 -1.05 -20.82 -4.89
C LEU A 358 -2.02 -19.79 -5.48
N SER A 359 -2.54 -18.85 -4.68
CA SER A 359 -3.45 -17.82 -5.16
C SER A 359 -2.79 -16.83 -6.15
N LYS A 360 -1.50 -16.53 -5.98
CA LYS A 360 -0.74 -15.61 -6.84
C LYS A 360 -0.36 -16.25 -8.17
N GLU A 361 0.07 -17.51 -8.15
CA GLU A 361 0.57 -18.21 -9.33
C GLU A 361 -0.57 -18.78 -10.20
N LEU A 362 -1.69 -19.21 -9.60
CA LEU A 362 -2.83 -19.78 -10.32
C LEU A 362 -3.97 -18.78 -10.58
N LEU A 363 -3.93 -17.61 -9.96
CA LEU A 363 -4.90 -16.52 -10.13
C LEU A 363 -6.37 -17.00 -10.08
N GLY A 364 -7.10 -16.87 -11.19
CA GLY A 364 -8.51 -17.24 -11.30
C GLY A 364 -8.78 -18.74 -11.18
N ASP A 365 -7.83 -19.60 -11.56
CA ASP A 365 -8.01 -21.06 -11.55
C ASP A 365 -7.96 -21.67 -10.14
N PHE A 366 -7.50 -20.87 -9.16
CA PHE A 366 -7.56 -21.23 -7.74
C PHE A 366 -8.93 -20.98 -7.09
N GLU A 367 -9.88 -20.25 -7.73
CA GLU A 367 -11.20 -19.95 -7.14
C GLU A 367 -11.93 -21.19 -6.56
N PRO A 368 -11.97 -22.37 -7.24
CA PRO A 368 -12.65 -23.55 -6.70
C PRO A 368 -12.00 -24.14 -5.45
N CYS A 369 -10.68 -23.96 -5.29
CA CYS A 369 -9.94 -24.38 -4.09
C CYS A 369 -10.11 -23.34 -2.97
N ALA A 370 -10.00 -22.05 -3.31
CA ALA A 370 -10.22 -20.93 -2.40
C ALA A 370 -11.61 -20.99 -1.74
N GLU A 371 -12.67 -21.31 -2.50
CA GLU A 371 -14.04 -21.49 -2.00
C GLU A 371 -14.11 -22.49 -0.82
N GLN A 372 -13.28 -23.54 -0.82
CA GLN A 372 -13.22 -24.53 0.26
C GLN A 372 -12.41 -24.06 1.48
N PHE A 373 -11.36 -23.27 1.27
CA PHE A 373 -10.51 -22.76 2.36
C PHE A 373 -11.09 -21.54 3.09
N ILE A 374 -11.86 -20.68 2.42
CA ILE A 374 -12.43 -19.46 3.02
C ILE A 374 -13.22 -19.73 4.32
N PRO A 375 -14.15 -20.70 4.40
CA PRO A 375 -14.87 -21.02 5.65
C PRO A 375 -13.98 -21.51 6.79
N MET A 376 -12.76 -21.98 6.49
CA MET A 376 -11.77 -22.37 7.49
C MET A 376 -10.99 -21.17 7.98
N LEU A 377 -10.48 -20.35 7.05
CA LEU A 377 -9.75 -19.13 7.36
C LEU A 377 -10.61 -18.15 8.18
N PHE A 378 -11.92 -18.07 7.91
CA PHE A 378 -12.88 -17.30 8.73
C PHE A 378 -12.88 -17.70 10.22
N LYS A 379 -12.73 -18.99 10.54
CA LYS A 379 -12.64 -19.45 11.92
C LYS A 379 -11.32 -19.02 12.57
N LEU A 380 -10.23 -19.02 11.78
CA LEU A 380 -8.89 -18.65 12.24
C LEU A 380 -8.72 -17.14 12.46
N VAL A 381 -9.38 -16.30 11.65
CA VAL A 381 -9.38 -14.83 11.79
C VAL A 381 -9.88 -14.34 13.15
N VAL A 382 -10.68 -15.15 13.86
CA VAL A 382 -11.28 -14.77 15.15
C VAL A 382 -10.75 -15.54 16.35
N ILE A 383 -9.68 -16.32 16.20
CA ILE A 383 -9.03 -16.94 17.37
C ILE A 383 -8.11 -15.94 18.08
N THR A 384 -7.91 -16.14 19.38
CA THR A 384 -7.13 -15.23 20.24
C THR A 384 -5.62 -15.27 20.01
N VAL A 385 -5.12 -16.25 19.25
CA VAL A 385 -3.70 -16.33 18.86
C VAL A 385 -3.47 -15.36 17.70
N LEU A 386 -3.08 -14.12 18.03
CA LEU A 386 -2.94 -13.00 17.10
C LEU A 386 -2.20 -13.38 15.80
N VAL A 387 -1.08 -14.08 15.92
CA VAL A 387 -0.24 -14.44 14.75
C VAL A 387 -0.93 -15.42 13.79
N ILE A 388 -1.91 -16.21 14.25
CA ILE A 388 -2.76 -17.05 13.39
C ILE A 388 -3.88 -16.21 12.77
N ALA A 389 -4.49 -15.32 13.55
CA ALA A 389 -5.55 -14.43 13.07
C ALA A 389 -5.05 -13.49 11.96
N GLU A 390 -3.88 -12.86 12.14
CA GLU A 390 -3.25 -11.97 11.17
C GLU A 390 -2.77 -12.69 9.90
N SER A 391 -2.17 -13.87 10.03
CA SER A 391 -1.76 -14.67 8.86
C SER A 391 -2.96 -15.19 8.08
N SER A 392 -4.08 -15.50 8.75
CA SER A 392 -5.33 -15.92 8.11
C SER A 392 -6.07 -14.76 7.44
N ASP A 393 -6.10 -13.59 8.07
CA ASP A 393 -6.64 -12.36 7.48
C ASP A 393 -5.84 -11.94 6.23
N THR A 394 -4.51 -11.96 6.33
CA THR A 394 -3.59 -11.72 5.19
C THR A 394 -3.80 -12.76 4.09
N CYS A 395 -4.06 -14.02 4.45
CA CYS A 395 -4.37 -15.10 3.52
C CYS A 395 -5.65 -14.82 2.72
N ILE A 396 -6.76 -14.55 3.41
CA ILE A 396 -8.03 -14.19 2.76
C ILE A 396 -7.86 -12.95 1.88
N LYS A 397 -7.22 -11.89 2.39
CA LYS A 397 -6.98 -10.64 1.64
C LYS A 397 -6.12 -10.86 0.39
N THR A 398 -5.21 -11.83 0.40
CA THR A 398 -4.40 -12.17 -0.78
C THR A 398 -5.20 -13.00 -1.78
N ILE A 399 -5.95 -14.01 -1.33
CA ILE A 399 -6.86 -14.81 -2.16
C ILE A 399 -7.87 -13.90 -2.88
N LEU A 400 -8.52 -12.98 -2.16
CA LEU A 400 -9.54 -12.08 -2.72
C LEU A 400 -9.01 -11.07 -3.74
N ARG A 401 -7.70 -10.78 -3.75
CA ARG A 401 -7.06 -9.88 -4.75
C ARG A 401 -6.72 -10.61 -6.04
N ASN A 402 -6.30 -11.87 -5.96
CA ASN A 402 -5.76 -12.63 -7.09
C ASN A 402 -6.79 -13.54 -7.78
N CYS A 403 -7.68 -14.16 -7.00
CA CYS A 403 -8.66 -15.11 -7.51
C CYS A 403 -9.96 -14.42 -7.95
N LYS A 404 -10.71 -15.06 -8.85
CA LYS A 404 -12.12 -14.71 -9.05
C LYS A 404 -12.87 -14.93 -7.73
N VAL A 405 -13.78 -14.02 -7.40
CA VAL A 405 -14.45 -13.95 -6.09
C VAL A 405 -15.98 -14.08 -6.18
N ALA A 406 -16.51 -14.45 -7.35
CA ALA A 406 -17.94 -14.53 -7.61
C ALA A 406 -18.63 -15.58 -6.73
N ARG A 407 -17.96 -16.71 -6.48
CA ARG A 407 -18.44 -17.77 -5.57
C ARG A 407 -18.21 -17.45 -4.09
N ILE A 408 -17.21 -16.62 -3.80
CA ILE A 408 -16.79 -16.27 -2.44
C ILE A 408 -17.67 -15.16 -1.86
N LEU A 409 -18.08 -14.18 -2.68
CA LEU A 409 -18.86 -13.02 -2.24
C LEU A 409 -20.18 -13.39 -1.51
N PRO A 410 -21.02 -14.34 -1.97
CA PRO A 410 -22.22 -14.73 -1.23
C PRO A 410 -21.92 -15.23 0.18
N ARG A 411 -20.82 -15.97 0.38
CA ARG A 411 -20.39 -16.46 1.70
C ARG A 411 -19.91 -15.33 2.59
N VAL A 412 -19.12 -14.40 2.05
CA VAL A 412 -18.68 -13.17 2.74
C VAL A 412 -19.90 -12.36 3.18
N ALA A 413 -20.89 -12.17 2.30
CA ALA A 413 -22.07 -11.36 2.58
C ALA A 413 -23.03 -11.99 3.58
N ASP A 414 -23.23 -13.30 3.53
CA ASP A 414 -23.99 -14.04 4.55
C ASP A 414 -23.32 -13.93 5.94
N THR A 415 -22.00 -14.16 5.99
CA THR A 415 -21.22 -14.11 7.23
C THR A 415 -21.19 -12.69 7.83
N ALA A 416 -21.07 -11.65 7.00
CA ALA A 416 -21.12 -10.25 7.44
C ALA A 416 -22.43 -9.87 8.14
N LYS A 417 -23.56 -10.44 7.69
CA LYS A 417 -24.89 -10.19 8.26
C LYS A 417 -25.19 -11.04 9.48
N ASN A 418 -24.86 -12.33 9.42
CA ASN A 418 -25.48 -13.36 10.27
C ASN A 418 -24.53 -13.99 11.30
N ASP A 419 -23.21 -13.78 11.22
CA ASP A 419 -22.28 -14.44 12.15
C ASP A 419 -22.33 -13.87 13.58
N ARG A 420 -22.14 -14.74 14.57
CA ARG A 420 -22.18 -14.34 15.99
C ARG A 420 -20.98 -13.47 16.38
N SER A 421 -19.82 -13.67 15.78
CA SER A 421 -18.60 -12.93 16.07
C SER A 421 -18.62 -11.56 15.40
N ALA A 422 -18.67 -10.50 16.20
CA ALA A 422 -18.57 -9.12 15.71
C ALA A 422 -17.26 -8.86 14.94
N ILE A 423 -16.16 -9.49 15.37
CA ILE A 423 -14.86 -9.41 14.68
C ILE A 423 -14.98 -10.02 13.28
N LEU A 424 -15.63 -11.18 13.14
CA LEU A 424 -15.82 -11.79 11.82
C LEU A 424 -16.77 -10.98 10.94
N ARG A 425 -17.85 -10.40 11.51
CA ARG A 425 -18.75 -9.50 10.76
C ARG A 425 -18.02 -8.25 10.25
N ALA A 426 -17.19 -7.62 11.09
CA ALA A 426 -16.37 -6.48 10.69
C ALA A 426 -15.38 -6.86 9.58
N ARG A 427 -14.65 -7.97 9.74
CA ARG A 427 -13.73 -8.50 8.72
C ARG A 427 -14.44 -8.88 7.43
N CYS A 428 -15.64 -9.45 7.47
CA CYS A 428 -16.41 -9.74 6.26
C CYS A 428 -16.93 -8.46 5.58
N CYS A 429 -17.17 -7.38 6.31
CA CYS A 429 -17.39 -6.06 5.71
C CYS A 429 -16.10 -5.53 5.03
N GLU A 430 -14.92 -5.74 5.62
CA GLU A 430 -13.62 -5.41 4.97
C GLU A 430 -13.41 -6.24 3.71
N TYR A 431 -13.71 -7.54 3.75
CA TYR A 431 -13.59 -8.44 2.60
C TYR A 431 -14.58 -8.09 1.49
N ALA A 432 -15.82 -7.70 1.81
CA ALA A 432 -16.79 -7.23 0.83
C ALA A 432 -16.35 -5.90 0.20
N LEU A 433 -15.82 -4.96 0.99
CA LEU A 433 -15.19 -3.74 0.50
C LEU A 433 -14.00 -4.07 -0.42
N LEU A 434 -13.10 -4.97 -0.02
CA LEU A 434 -11.93 -5.38 -0.79
C LEU A 434 -12.30 -6.05 -2.12
N ILE A 435 -13.35 -6.89 -2.13
CA ILE A 435 -13.89 -7.47 -3.37
C ILE A 435 -14.37 -6.34 -4.30
N LEU A 436 -15.09 -5.35 -3.76
CA LEU A 436 -15.54 -4.19 -4.51
C LEU A 436 -14.36 -3.30 -4.95
N GLU A 437 -13.22 -3.35 -4.25
CA GLU A 437 -11.95 -2.70 -4.61
C GLU A 437 -11.26 -3.31 -5.82
N TYR A 438 -11.14 -4.63 -5.88
CA TYR A 438 -10.36 -5.27 -6.93
C TYR A 438 -11.21 -5.77 -8.11
N TRP A 439 -12.54 -5.82 -7.95
CA TRP A 439 -13.45 -6.47 -8.90
C TRP A 439 -14.75 -5.69 -9.22
N ALA A 440 -14.82 -4.38 -8.93
CA ALA A 440 -16.00 -3.55 -9.25
C ALA A 440 -16.51 -3.73 -10.70
N ASP A 441 -15.60 -3.74 -11.68
CA ASP A 441 -15.95 -3.81 -13.10
C ASP A 441 -16.30 -5.23 -13.59
N ALA A 442 -16.14 -6.25 -12.75
CA ALA A 442 -16.41 -7.64 -13.15
C ALA A 442 -17.93 -7.88 -13.31
N PRO A 443 -18.39 -8.53 -14.40
CA PRO A 443 -19.82 -8.69 -14.68
C PRO A 443 -20.54 -9.57 -13.65
N GLU A 444 -19.83 -10.43 -12.91
CA GLU A 444 -20.35 -11.18 -11.76
C GLU A 444 -20.64 -10.25 -10.56
N ILE A 445 -19.78 -9.27 -10.31
CA ILE A 445 -19.89 -8.31 -9.21
C ILE A 445 -20.94 -7.26 -9.53
N GLN A 446 -21.00 -6.79 -10.79
CA GLN A 446 -22.07 -5.93 -11.29
C GLN A 446 -23.47 -6.53 -11.11
N ARG A 447 -23.61 -7.85 -11.29
CA ARG A 447 -24.86 -8.60 -11.00
C ARG A 447 -25.10 -8.87 -9.51
N SER A 448 -24.12 -8.62 -8.65
CA SER A 448 -24.19 -8.87 -7.19
C SER A 448 -24.58 -7.62 -6.37
N ALA A 449 -25.04 -6.55 -7.02
CA ALA A 449 -25.41 -5.29 -6.36
C ALA A 449 -26.44 -5.49 -5.22
N ASP A 450 -27.40 -6.39 -5.39
CA ASP A 450 -28.42 -6.69 -4.36
C ASP A 450 -27.80 -7.32 -3.09
N LEU A 451 -26.77 -8.16 -3.22
CA LEU A 451 -26.03 -8.72 -2.08
C LEU A 451 -25.31 -7.63 -1.28
N TYR A 452 -24.77 -6.61 -1.97
CA TYR A 452 -24.15 -5.46 -1.33
C TYR A 452 -25.19 -4.56 -0.65
N GLU A 453 -26.34 -4.30 -1.27
CA GLU A 453 -27.43 -3.55 -0.63
C GLU A 453 -27.85 -4.22 0.68
N ASP A 454 -28.11 -5.53 0.67
CA ASP A 454 -28.53 -6.28 1.86
C ASP A 454 -27.44 -6.33 2.95
N LEU A 455 -26.17 -6.53 2.57
CA LEU A 455 -25.04 -6.45 3.50
C LEU A 455 -25.00 -5.08 4.16
N ILE A 456 -25.03 -4.01 3.38
CA ILE A 456 -24.92 -2.65 3.89
C ILE A 456 -26.12 -2.33 4.79
N LYS A 457 -27.36 -2.65 4.37
CA LYS A 457 -28.59 -2.44 5.18
C LYS A 457 -28.47 -3.05 6.57
N CYS A 458 -27.94 -4.27 6.67
CA CYS A 458 -27.74 -4.96 7.93
C CYS A 458 -26.59 -4.35 8.74
N CYS A 459 -25.40 -4.22 8.14
CA CYS A 459 -24.18 -3.94 8.87
C CYS A 459 -24.02 -2.46 9.29
N VAL A 460 -24.66 -1.49 8.62
CA VAL A 460 -24.65 -0.08 9.10
C VAL A 460 -25.46 0.10 10.39
N ALA A 461 -26.38 -0.82 10.68
CA ALA A 461 -27.20 -0.87 11.88
C ALA A 461 -26.69 -1.90 12.92
N ASP A 462 -25.52 -2.52 12.71
CA ASP A 462 -24.96 -3.51 13.64
C ASP A 462 -24.79 -2.95 15.06
N ALA A 463 -24.91 -3.80 16.08
CA ALA A 463 -24.69 -3.41 17.48
C ALA A 463 -23.28 -2.87 17.75
N MET A 464 -22.26 -3.34 17.01
CA MET A 464 -20.86 -3.00 17.23
C MET A 464 -20.37 -1.87 16.32
N SER A 465 -19.69 -0.87 16.92
CA SER A 465 -19.23 0.35 16.24
C SER A 465 -18.26 0.10 15.09
N GLU A 466 -17.39 -0.90 15.23
CA GLU A 466 -16.41 -1.32 14.22
C GLU A 466 -17.09 -1.86 12.96
N VAL A 467 -18.07 -2.77 13.12
CA VAL A 467 -18.88 -3.29 12.00
C VAL A 467 -19.60 -2.15 11.28
N ARG A 468 -20.24 -1.24 12.03
CA ARG A 468 -20.89 -0.04 11.45
C ARG A 468 -19.89 0.83 10.70
N SER A 469 -18.67 0.98 11.20
CA SER A 469 -17.60 1.79 10.58
C SER A 469 -17.20 1.23 9.22
N THR A 470 -16.85 -0.05 9.18
CA THR A 470 -16.47 -0.73 7.94
C THR A 470 -17.63 -0.80 6.94
N ALA A 471 -18.88 -0.98 7.43
CA ALA A 471 -20.07 -0.94 6.60
C ALA A 471 -20.31 0.44 5.95
N ARG A 472 -20.05 1.56 6.66
CA ARG A 472 -20.08 2.91 6.06
C ARG A 472 -19.01 3.08 4.97
N THR A 473 -17.79 2.58 5.19
CA THR A 473 -16.74 2.61 4.16
C THR A 473 -17.11 1.75 2.95
N CYS A 474 -17.69 0.57 3.16
CA CYS A 474 -18.27 -0.25 2.10
C CYS A 474 -19.39 0.50 1.34
N TYR A 475 -20.27 1.23 2.03
CA TYR A 475 -21.31 2.07 1.42
C TYR A 475 -20.76 3.24 0.60
N ARG A 476 -19.68 3.91 1.02
CA ARG A 476 -19.00 4.94 0.21
C ARG A 476 -18.55 4.35 -1.12
N MET A 477 -18.05 3.12 -1.11
CA MET A 477 -17.60 2.46 -2.33
C MET A 477 -18.74 1.86 -3.17
N PHE A 478 -19.80 1.38 -2.52
CA PHE A 478 -21.06 1.04 -3.19
C PHE A 478 -21.63 2.27 -3.93
N THR A 479 -21.55 3.46 -3.34
CA THR A 479 -21.98 4.72 -3.96
C THR A 479 -21.15 5.08 -5.20
N LYS A 480 -19.83 4.84 -5.17
CA LYS A 480 -18.98 5.01 -6.35
C LYS A 480 -19.27 3.99 -7.47
N THR A 481 -19.76 2.79 -7.12
CA THR A 481 -20.01 1.69 -8.08
C THR A 481 -21.43 1.72 -8.67
N TRP A 482 -22.44 1.98 -7.84
CA TRP A 482 -23.86 2.03 -8.24
C TRP A 482 -24.57 3.27 -7.65
N PRO A 483 -24.26 4.49 -8.12
CA PRO A 483 -24.73 5.75 -7.52
C PRO A 483 -26.25 5.95 -7.53
N GLU A 484 -26.96 5.29 -8.44
CA GLU A 484 -28.42 5.32 -8.53
C GLU A 484 -29.08 4.34 -7.54
N ARG A 485 -28.49 3.15 -7.34
CA ARG A 485 -28.91 2.23 -6.27
C ARG A 485 -28.58 2.80 -4.88
N SER A 486 -27.40 3.39 -4.70
CA SER A 486 -27.01 3.94 -3.39
C SER A 486 -27.89 5.11 -2.95
N ARG A 487 -28.31 5.99 -3.87
CA ARG A 487 -29.29 7.05 -3.56
C ARG A 487 -30.64 6.49 -3.10
N ARG A 488 -31.15 5.42 -3.71
CA ARG A 488 -32.39 4.76 -3.25
C ARG A 488 -32.20 4.03 -1.91
N LEU A 489 -31.03 3.43 -1.69
CA LEU A 489 -30.65 2.78 -0.44
C LEU A 489 -30.57 3.80 0.70
N PHE A 490 -29.93 4.95 0.48
CA PHE A 490 -29.81 6.02 1.48
C PHE A 490 -31.17 6.49 2.01
N MET A 491 -32.16 6.64 1.13
CA MET A 491 -33.51 7.06 1.50
C MET A 491 -34.31 6.00 2.27
N GLN A 492 -33.82 4.75 2.33
CA GLN A 492 -34.40 3.68 3.17
C GLN A 492 -33.81 3.68 4.60
N PHE A 493 -32.71 4.40 4.84
CA PHE A 493 -32.11 4.48 6.17
C PHE A 493 -32.80 5.48 7.09
N ASP A 494 -32.84 5.17 8.39
CA ASP A 494 -33.30 6.10 9.41
C ASP A 494 -32.48 7.42 9.42
N PRO A 495 -33.07 8.56 9.78
CA PRO A 495 -32.38 9.85 9.86
C PRO A 495 -31.15 9.89 10.81
N ALA A 496 -30.98 8.89 11.68
CA ALA A 496 -29.77 8.73 12.49
C ALA A 496 -28.61 8.09 11.68
N ILE A 497 -28.91 7.09 10.85
CA ILE A 497 -27.94 6.42 9.99
C ILE A 497 -27.54 7.35 8.83
N GLN A 498 -28.52 8.03 8.22
CA GLN A 498 -28.26 9.06 7.21
C GLN A 498 -27.29 10.15 7.68
N ARG A 499 -27.45 10.62 8.94
CA ARG A 499 -26.51 11.57 9.56
C ARG A 499 -25.12 10.97 9.74
N THR A 500 -24.99 9.78 10.33
CA THR A 500 -23.66 9.19 10.55
C THR A 500 -22.92 8.82 9.26
N ILE A 501 -23.62 8.55 8.16
CA ILE A 501 -23.04 8.43 6.82
C ILE A 501 -22.52 9.79 6.33
N ASN A 502 -23.34 10.85 6.41
CA ASN A 502 -22.97 12.20 5.92
C ASN A 502 -21.96 12.96 6.82
N ASP A 503 -21.96 12.73 8.13
CA ASP A 503 -21.13 13.46 9.10
C ASP A 503 -19.64 13.11 8.93
N GLU A 504 -19.32 11.87 8.54
CA GLU A 504 -17.95 11.47 8.23
C GLU A 504 -17.48 11.90 6.83
N ASP A 505 -18.39 12.13 5.88
CA ASP A 505 -18.06 12.85 4.65
C ASP A 505 -17.82 14.37 4.94
N GLY A 506 -18.13 14.82 6.16
CA GLY A 506 -18.06 16.19 6.65
C GLY A 506 -16.82 16.57 7.47
N VAL A 507 -15.78 15.72 7.58
CA VAL A 507 -14.61 15.93 8.48
C VAL A 507 -13.70 17.11 8.06
N HIS A 508 -14.05 17.88 7.01
CA HIS A 508 -13.44 19.18 6.70
C HIS A 508 -14.40 20.39 6.84
N LYS A 509 -15.63 20.20 7.35
CA LYS A 509 -16.55 21.29 7.69
C LYS A 509 -17.32 21.02 8.99
N ARG A 510 -16.67 21.32 10.13
CA ARG A 510 -17.22 22.12 11.27
C ARG A 510 -16.28 22.07 12.49
N TYR A 511 -15.20 22.84 12.45
CA TYR A 511 -14.85 23.61 13.64
C TYR A 511 -15.81 24.81 13.68
N ALA A 512 -16.94 24.64 14.37
CA ALA A 512 -17.80 25.75 14.71
C ALA A 512 -17.15 26.52 15.88
N SER A 513 -16.31 27.51 15.57
CA SER A 513 -15.81 28.44 16.58
C SER A 513 -16.88 29.51 16.89
N PRO A 514 -17.04 29.90 18.16
CA PRO A 514 -18.23 30.62 18.61
C PRO A 514 -18.16 32.10 18.25
N SER A 515 -19.09 32.57 17.40
CA SER A 515 -19.28 34.00 17.18
C SER A 515 -20.33 34.56 18.14
N LEU A 516 -19.89 35.64 18.78
CA LEU A 516 -20.52 36.45 19.81
C LEU A 516 -22.01 36.74 19.56
N ARG A 517 -22.79 36.77 20.65
CA ARG A 517 -24.11 37.41 20.67
C ARG A 517 -23.97 38.89 20.31
N GLU A 518 -24.60 39.31 19.23
CA GLU A 518 -24.99 40.71 19.04
C GLU A 518 -26.49 40.80 18.80
N LYS A 519 -27.17 41.61 19.61
CA LYS A 519 -28.62 41.84 19.50
C LYS A 519 -28.86 42.83 18.36
N VAL A 520 -29.48 42.40 17.27
CA VAL A 520 -30.16 43.30 16.34
C VAL A 520 -31.60 42.82 16.13
N LEU A 521 -32.53 43.75 16.26
CA LEU A 521 -33.98 43.51 16.18
C LEU A 521 -34.39 43.22 14.73
N GLN A 522 -35.33 42.28 14.52
CA GLN A 522 -35.96 42.12 13.22
C GLN A 522 -36.95 43.28 12.94
N PRO A 523 -36.97 43.85 11.73
CA PRO A 523 -38.03 44.76 11.31
C PRO A 523 -39.30 43.98 10.98
N SER A 524 -40.41 44.39 11.57
CA SER A 524 -41.75 43.91 11.22
C SER A 524 -42.15 44.37 9.81
N ARG A 525 -42.69 43.46 8.99
CA ARG A 525 -43.39 43.80 7.74
C ARG A 525 -44.89 43.90 8.00
N THR A 526 -45.48 44.96 7.46
CA THR A 526 -46.90 45.30 7.56
C THR A 526 -47.77 44.44 6.66
N SER A 527 -48.96 44.09 7.15
CA SER A 527 -50.11 43.65 6.36
C SER A 527 -51.37 44.09 7.11
N SER A 528 -52.37 44.61 6.40
CA SER A 528 -53.43 45.45 6.98
C SER A 528 -54.84 44.98 6.60
N HIS A 529 -55.71 44.84 7.61
CA HIS A 529 -57.19 44.74 7.53
C HIS A 529 -57.75 43.50 6.78
N ALA A 530 -58.84 42.83 7.16
CA ALA A 530 -59.69 42.79 8.37
C ALA A 530 -60.34 41.36 8.43
N SER A 531 -61.36 40.96 9.18
CA SER A 531 -62.32 41.59 10.12
C SER A 531 -63.00 40.52 11.00
N GLY A 532 -63.95 40.90 11.86
CA GLY A 532 -65.06 40.00 12.29
C GLY A 532 -65.03 39.36 13.69
N THR A 533 -65.49 40.12 14.69
CA THR A 533 -66.47 39.72 15.75
C THR A 533 -66.28 38.50 16.68
N HIS A 534 -66.72 38.75 17.94
CA HIS A 534 -67.21 37.83 18.99
C HIS A 534 -66.23 37.23 20.05
N MET A 535 -66.28 37.86 21.24
CA MET A 535 -66.17 37.26 22.59
C MET A 535 -67.62 36.97 23.11
N PRO A 536 -67.90 36.38 24.30
CA PRO A 536 -67.02 36.16 25.46
C PRO A 536 -67.12 34.78 26.16
N GLY A 537 -66.26 34.55 27.17
CA GLY A 537 -66.39 33.44 28.11
C GLY A 537 -65.42 33.55 29.31
N TYR A 538 -65.99 33.64 30.52
CA TYR A 538 -65.35 33.63 31.85
C TYR A 538 -64.28 32.52 32.03
N GLY A 539 -63.30 32.61 32.95
CA GLY A 539 -62.96 33.66 33.92
C GLY A 539 -62.31 33.07 35.19
N THR A 540 -61.41 33.84 35.86
CA THR A 540 -60.89 33.66 37.26
C THR A 540 -60.21 32.34 37.66
N SER A 541 -59.32 32.23 38.67
CA SER A 541 -58.32 33.13 39.32
C SER A 541 -57.59 32.29 40.40
N ALA A 542 -56.38 32.71 40.82
CA ALA A 542 -55.82 32.48 42.17
C ALA A 542 -55.44 31.02 42.60
N ILE A 543 -54.64 30.71 43.65
CA ILE A 543 -53.59 31.39 44.45
C ILE A 543 -52.76 30.31 45.22
N VAL A 544 -51.45 30.53 45.40
CA VAL A 544 -50.49 30.12 46.48
C VAL A 544 -50.82 28.99 47.49
N ALA A 545 -49.84 28.08 47.75
CA ALA A 545 -49.36 27.58 49.07
C ALA A 545 -48.41 26.35 48.93
N MET A 546 -47.12 26.42 49.32
CA MET A 546 -46.50 26.05 50.62
C MET A 546 -46.27 24.53 50.91
N ASP A 547 -45.00 24.12 50.74
CA ASP A 547 -44.09 23.39 51.67
C ASP A 547 -44.66 22.60 52.89
N LYS A 548 -44.21 21.34 53.10
CA LYS A 548 -43.38 20.89 54.28
C LYS A 548 -43.12 19.36 54.40
N SER A 549 -41.92 19.01 54.93
CA SER A 549 -41.61 17.81 55.77
C SER A 549 -41.57 16.39 55.14
N ALA A 550 -40.87 15.37 55.68
CA ALA A 550 -39.65 15.26 56.53
C ALA A 550 -39.24 13.76 56.74
N ALA A 551 -37.93 13.47 56.88
CA ALA A 551 -37.29 12.31 57.57
C ALA A 551 -35.74 12.50 57.43
N ILE A 552 -34.84 12.60 58.43
CA ILE A 552 -34.71 12.03 59.80
C ILE A 552 -34.47 10.49 59.75
N SER A 553 -33.40 9.87 60.28
CA SER A 553 -32.07 10.30 60.81
C SER A 553 -31.22 9.06 61.15
N SER A 554 -29.88 9.19 61.29
CA SER A 554 -29.11 8.37 62.27
C SER A 554 -27.72 8.97 62.58
N ASP A 555 -27.46 9.10 63.89
CA ASP A 555 -26.24 9.41 64.68
C ASP A 555 -24.82 9.36 64.04
N SER A 556 -23.88 10.29 64.30
CA SER A 556 -23.18 10.70 65.56
C SER A 556 -22.07 9.71 66.01
N SER A 557 -20.86 10.07 66.50
CA SER A 557 -20.32 11.35 67.02
C SER A 557 -18.77 11.49 66.93
N LEU A 558 -18.29 12.71 66.59
CA LEU A 558 -17.15 13.55 67.10
C LEU A 558 -16.18 13.07 68.23
N PRO A 559 -15.10 13.84 68.63
CA PRO A 559 -14.28 14.88 67.95
C PRO A 559 -12.73 14.78 68.22
N SER A 560 -11.92 15.70 67.65
CA SER A 560 -10.96 16.53 68.44
C SER A 560 -10.31 17.66 67.62
N ASN A 561 -10.18 18.85 68.23
CA ASN A 561 -9.62 20.08 67.66
C ASN A 561 -8.14 20.27 68.01
N ASN A 562 -7.41 21.07 67.22
CA ASN A 562 -6.50 22.07 67.79
C ASN A 562 -6.37 23.32 66.90
N LEU A 563 -6.20 24.48 67.54
CA LEU A 563 -6.14 25.84 66.94
C LEU A 563 -4.69 26.14 66.42
N ARG A 564 -4.30 27.27 65.78
CA ARG A 564 -4.78 28.68 65.86
C ARG A 564 -4.11 29.61 64.80
N LEU A 565 -4.86 30.58 64.26
CA LEU A 565 -4.45 31.93 63.72
C LEU A 565 -3.34 32.04 62.62
N SER A 566 -3.29 33.05 61.72
CA SER A 566 -4.03 34.33 61.57
C SER A 566 -3.92 34.96 60.16
N GLN A 567 -4.97 35.70 59.74
CA GLN A 567 -5.04 36.84 58.76
C GLN A 567 -4.38 36.70 57.36
N SER A 568 -5.12 36.87 56.25
CA SER A 568 -5.62 38.18 55.77
C SER A 568 -6.57 38.05 54.54
N LYS A 569 -7.27 39.13 54.16
CA LYS A 569 -8.21 39.20 53.02
C LYS A 569 -7.48 39.60 51.72
N THR A 570 -7.88 39.08 50.55
CA THR A 570 -8.64 39.81 49.47
C THR A 570 -8.72 39.05 48.13
N THR A 571 -9.91 39.05 47.52
CA THR A 571 -10.24 39.12 46.07
C THR A 571 -9.60 38.18 45.01
N SER A 572 -10.47 37.34 44.41
CA SER A 572 -10.60 37.05 42.96
C SER A 572 -9.41 36.59 42.08
N SER A 573 -9.34 35.29 41.77
CA SER A 573 -9.19 34.71 40.40
C SER A 573 -9.21 33.17 40.52
N VAL A 574 -10.00 32.46 39.70
CA VAL A 574 -10.10 30.98 39.72
C VAL A 574 -9.87 30.39 38.30
N SER A 575 -9.08 31.06 37.47
CA SER A 575 -8.79 30.62 36.10
C SER A 575 -7.31 30.36 35.78
N ASP A 576 -6.36 30.89 36.56
CA ASP A 576 -4.93 30.85 36.17
C ASP A 576 -4.15 29.64 36.74
N ARG A 577 -4.60 29.05 37.86
CA ARG A 577 -3.89 27.95 38.53
C ARG A 577 -3.75 26.66 37.70
N SER A 578 -4.57 26.47 36.66
CA SER A 578 -4.49 25.28 35.81
C SER A 578 -3.42 25.36 34.73
N LEU A 579 -3.02 26.56 34.31
CA LEU A 579 -2.02 26.75 33.23
C LEU A 579 -0.60 26.73 33.80
N GLU A 580 -0.37 27.42 34.91
CA GLU A 580 0.91 27.43 35.64
C GLU A 580 1.36 25.99 36.00
N SER A 581 0.41 25.16 36.46
CA SER A 581 0.65 23.75 36.84
C SER A 581 1.01 22.83 35.66
N VAL A 582 0.57 23.16 34.44
CA VAL A 582 0.89 22.37 33.23
C VAL A 582 2.21 22.84 32.63
N LEU A 583 2.52 24.13 32.74
CA LEU A 583 3.80 24.72 32.34
C LEU A 583 4.96 24.29 33.27
N SER A 584 4.74 24.19 34.58
CA SER A 584 5.74 23.65 35.52
C SER A 584 6.02 22.17 35.28
N SER A 585 4.97 21.35 35.14
CA SER A 585 5.10 19.92 34.82
C SER A 585 5.78 19.67 33.47
N SER A 586 5.65 20.59 32.50
CA SER A 586 6.37 20.54 31.23
C SER A 586 7.85 20.91 31.40
N LYS A 587 8.18 21.93 32.21
CA LYS A 587 9.57 22.32 32.49
C LYS A 587 10.35 21.22 33.23
N GLU A 588 9.75 20.55 34.21
CA GLU A 588 10.39 19.42 34.91
C GLU A 588 10.70 18.26 33.97
N LYS A 589 9.78 17.94 33.04
CA LYS A 589 10.00 16.89 32.03
C LYS A 589 11.12 17.24 31.04
N VAL A 590 11.23 18.50 30.63
CA VAL A 590 12.35 18.97 29.78
C VAL A 590 13.68 18.91 30.52
N SER A 591 13.72 19.32 31.80
CA SER A 591 14.94 19.23 32.62
C SER A 591 15.38 17.78 32.88
N ALA A 592 14.44 16.84 32.99
CA ALA A 592 14.77 15.42 33.10
C ALA A 592 15.37 14.86 31.80
N ILE A 593 14.89 15.30 30.64
CA ILE A 593 15.45 14.93 29.32
C ILE A 593 16.86 15.51 29.13
N GLU A 594 17.11 16.77 29.52
CA GLU A 594 18.47 17.34 29.52
C GLU A 594 19.42 16.59 30.48
N SER A 595 18.92 16.12 31.62
CA SER A 595 19.72 15.32 32.56
C SER A 595 20.06 13.93 32.01
N LEU A 596 19.16 13.31 31.23
CA LEU A 596 19.41 12.04 30.53
C LEU A 596 20.41 12.22 29.38
N LEU A 597 20.30 13.30 28.62
CA LEU A 597 21.21 13.61 27.50
C LEU A 597 22.62 13.99 27.97
N LYS A 598 22.78 14.52 29.20
CA LYS A 598 24.11 14.72 29.82
C LYS A 598 24.81 13.42 30.24
N GLY A 599 24.11 12.30 30.30
CA GLY A 599 24.66 11.01 30.74
C GLY A 599 25.48 10.26 29.68
N VAL A 600 25.43 10.67 28.41
CA VAL A 600 26.00 9.90 27.28
C VAL A 600 26.91 10.76 26.40
N SER A 601 28.12 11.05 26.89
CA SER A 601 29.37 10.97 26.10
C SER A 601 30.57 11.60 26.84
N ILE A 602 31.43 10.78 27.45
CA ILE A 602 32.87 11.09 27.62
C ILE A 602 33.67 9.81 27.39
N SER A 603 34.17 9.63 26.17
CA SER A 603 35.62 9.51 25.95
C SER A 603 35.98 9.91 24.52
N ASP A 604 37.24 10.29 24.33
CA ASP A 604 37.96 10.34 23.05
C ASP A 604 37.55 11.46 22.06
N ARG A 605 37.63 12.70 22.56
CA ARG A 605 38.00 13.85 21.73
C ARG A 605 39.53 13.94 21.64
N GLN A 606 40.12 13.59 20.50
CA GLN A 606 41.35 14.24 20.00
C GLN A 606 41.60 13.92 18.51
N ASN A 607 41.03 14.72 17.62
CA ASN A 607 41.78 15.39 16.54
C ASN A 607 40.94 16.51 15.90
N PHE A 608 41.63 17.50 15.33
CA PHE A 608 41.09 18.84 15.08
C PHE A 608 40.60 19.06 13.64
N SER A 609 39.56 19.88 13.51
CA SER A 609 39.20 20.75 12.36
C SER A 609 39.14 20.18 10.93
N VAL A 610 37.96 20.30 10.30
CA VAL A 610 37.65 21.30 9.24
C VAL A 610 36.17 21.17 8.80
N ALA A 611 35.62 22.24 8.21
CA ALA A 611 34.33 22.37 7.51
C ALA A 611 33.04 22.44 8.36
N ARG A 612 32.47 23.65 8.43
CA ARG A 612 31.05 23.93 8.75
C ARG A 612 30.18 23.50 7.56
N SER A 613 29.01 22.89 7.82
CA SER A 613 27.79 23.00 6.97
C SER A 613 26.61 22.23 7.58
N THR A 614 25.68 22.92 8.26
CA THR A 614 24.43 22.34 8.76
C THR A 614 23.24 23.25 8.47
N SER A 615 22.68 23.09 7.25
CA SER A 615 21.40 23.68 6.84
C SER A 615 20.58 22.77 5.90
N LEU A 616 21.10 21.59 5.54
CA LEU A 616 20.48 20.67 4.57
C LEU A 616 19.68 19.53 5.24
N ASP A 617 20.10 19.05 6.42
CA ASP A 617 19.46 17.91 7.09
C ASP A 617 18.03 18.18 7.58
N LEU A 618 17.73 19.43 7.98
CA LEU A 618 16.37 19.77 8.41
C LEU A 618 15.39 19.74 7.22
N GLY A 619 15.86 20.10 6.03
CA GLY A 619 15.09 20.00 4.78
C GLY A 619 14.85 18.55 4.39
N LEU A 620 15.88 17.70 4.45
CA LEU A 620 15.78 16.26 4.16
C LEU A 620 14.82 15.54 5.11
N MET A 621 14.86 15.85 6.41
CA MET A 621 13.93 15.29 7.40
C MET A 621 12.48 15.71 7.14
N LEU A 622 12.22 16.97 6.78
CA LEU A 622 10.89 17.43 6.42
C LEU A 622 10.40 16.81 5.11
N HIS A 623 11.30 16.67 4.12
CA HIS A 623 11.02 16.01 2.85
C HIS A 623 10.70 14.52 3.06
N HIS A 624 11.43 13.81 3.92
CA HIS A 624 11.11 12.42 4.28
C HIS A 624 9.78 12.27 5.01
N LEU A 625 9.40 13.22 5.88
CA LEU A 625 8.11 13.18 6.55
C LEU A 625 6.94 13.46 5.59
N VAL A 626 7.12 14.40 4.65
CA VAL A 626 6.19 14.66 3.54
C VAL A 626 6.10 13.43 2.63
N ILE A 627 7.22 12.80 2.26
CA ILE A 627 7.25 11.54 1.51
C ILE A 627 6.49 10.44 2.27
N LEU A 628 6.64 10.31 3.60
CA LEU A 628 5.95 9.27 4.36
C LEU A 628 4.42 9.48 4.37
N LEU A 629 3.98 10.73 4.53
CA LEU A 629 2.56 11.12 4.44
C LEU A 629 2.02 10.93 3.02
N PHE A 630 2.83 11.27 2.00
CA PHE A 630 2.44 11.11 0.59
C PHE A 630 2.40 9.63 0.18
N LEU A 631 3.30 8.78 0.68
CA LEU A 631 3.25 7.32 0.50
C LEU A 631 2.02 6.71 1.17
N LEU A 632 1.64 7.14 2.37
CA LEU A 632 0.39 6.73 3.02
C LEU A 632 -0.85 7.14 2.20
N GLN A 633 -0.85 8.34 1.65
CA GLN A 633 -1.91 8.84 0.78
C GLN A 633 -1.90 8.15 -0.60
N HIS A 634 -0.74 7.78 -1.12
CA HIS A 634 -0.59 7.08 -2.40
C HIS A 634 -0.92 5.59 -2.29
N GLN A 635 -0.69 4.92 -1.17
CA GLN A 635 -1.23 3.56 -0.93
C GLN A 635 -2.76 3.53 -1.01
N LEU A 636 -3.44 4.56 -0.50
CA LEU A 636 -4.88 4.76 -0.67
C LEU A 636 -5.29 5.06 -2.14
N GLN A 637 -4.38 5.62 -2.94
CA GLN A 637 -4.63 5.99 -4.34
C GLN A 637 -4.27 4.88 -5.34
N ILE A 638 -3.32 4.00 -5.04
CA ILE A 638 -3.00 2.78 -5.81
C ILE A 638 -4.19 1.81 -5.76
N ILE A 639 -4.86 1.67 -4.60
CA ILE A 639 -6.14 0.96 -4.45
C ILE A 639 -7.22 1.55 -5.39
N TYR A 640 -7.09 2.82 -5.77
CA TYR A 640 -8.00 3.50 -6.69
C TYR A 640 -7.60 3.34 -8.18
N LEU A 641 -6.30 3.21 -8.52
CA LEU A 641 -5.83 2.95 -9.88
C LEU A 641 -6.00 1.50 -10.35
N CYS A 642 -5.80 0.51 -9.47
CA CYS A 642 -5.94 -0.91 -9.84
C CYS A 642 -7.35 -1.26 -10.36
N ARG A 643 -8.35 -0.44 -10.05
CA ARG A 643 -9.68 -0.52 -10.68
C ARG A 643 -9.64 -0.21 -12.17
N THR A 644 -9.03 0.90 -12.58
CA THR A 644 -9.28 1.49 -13.90
C THR A 644 -8.62 0.76 -15.07
N GLN A 645 -7.55 0.00 -14.86
CA GLN A 645 -6.87 -0.73 -15.94
C GLN A 645 -7.55 -2.06 -16.33
N ARG A 646 -8.30 -2.71 -15.43
CA ARG A 646 -8.98 -3.98 -15.76
C ARG A 646 -10.11 -3.82 -16.79
N SER A 647 -10.70 -2.62 -16.88
CA SER A 647 -11.74 -2.26 -17.86
C SER A 647 -11.29 -2.41 -19.33
N TRP A 648 -10.00 -2.22 -19.64
CA TRP A 648 -9.51 -2.15 -21.03
C TRP A 648 -8.93 -3.45 -21.60
N ILE A 649 -8.65 -4.46 -20.78
CA ILE A 649 -7.95 -5.69 -21.23
C ILE A 649 -8.94 -6.77 -21.71
N GLN A 650 -10.19 -6.80 -21.22
CA GLN A 650 -11.16 -7.83 -21.63
C GLN A 650 -11.61 -7.78 -23.11
N PRO A 651 -11.76 -6.62 -23.79
CA PRO A 651 -12.13 -6.60 -25.22
C PRO A 651 -11.03 -7.16 -26.15
N PHE A 652 -9.75 -7.03 -25.76
CA PHE A 652 -8.63 -7.32 -26.65
C PHE A 652 -8.28 -8.82 -26.73
N LEU A 653 -8.58 -9.59 -25.68
CA LEU A 653 -8.41 -11.05 -25.67
C LEU A 653 -9.58 -11.79 -26.34
N ALA A 654 -10.81 -11.25 -26.27
CA ALA A 654 -11.96 -11.82 -26.98
C ALA A 654 -11.81 -11.76 -28.51
N SER A 655 -11.17 -10.71 -29.03
CA SER A 655 -11.03 -10.46 -30.47
C SER A 655 -10.01 -11.36 -31.18
N LYS A 656 -9.16 -12.11 -30.45
CA LYS A 656 -8.17 -13.04 -31.03
C LYS A 656 -8.63 -14.49 -31.11
N VAL A 657 -9.77 -14.84 -30.51
CA VAL A 657 -10.31 -16.22 -30.51
C VAL A 657 -11.34 -16.43 -31.63
N LEU A 658 -11.93 -15.36 -32.18
CA LEU A 658 -13.07 -15.44 -33.10
C LEU A 658 -12.73 -15.50 -34.61
N VAL A 659 -11.49 -15.84 -34.97
CA VAL A 659 -11.01 -15.83 -36.39
C VAL A 659 -10.70 -17.24 -36.91
N HIS A 660 -10.91 -18.30 -36.12
CA HIS A 660 -10.54 -19.67 -36.50
C HIS A 660 -11.71 -20.66 -36.68
N GLU A 661 -12.96 -20.20 -36.55
CA GLU A 661 -14.17 -20.97 -36.88
C GLU A 661 -15.04 -20.19 -37.89
N MET A 662 -14.71 -20.33 -39.17
CA MET A 662 -15.70 -20.23 -40.24
C MET A 662 -15.65 -21.52 -41.05
N GLU A 663 -16.66 -22.36 -40.86
CA GLU A 663 -16.88 -23.55 -41.65
C GLU A 663 -17.03 -23.18 -43.13
N VAL A 664 -16.44 -24.00 -44.01
CA VAL A 664 -16.61 -23.89 -45.46
C VAL A 664 -17.84 -24.70 -45.87
N PRO A 665 -18.94 -24.09 -46.37
CA PRO A 665 -20.04 -24.83 -46.95
C PRO A 665 -19.65 -25.27 -48.36
N ALA A 666 -19.40 -26.56 -48.54
CA ALA A 666 -19.14 -27.14 -49.85
C ALA A 666 -20.43 -27.22 -50.69
N HIS A 667 -20.76 -26.15 -51.42
CA HIS A 667 -21.73 -26.20 -52.52
C HIS A 667 -21.39 -25.16 -53.61
N TRP A 668 -21.68 -25.55 -54.86
CA TRP A 668 -21.49 -24.82 -56.12
C TRP A 668 -20.10 -24.91 -56.78
N ILE A 669 -20.01 -25.94 -57.63
CA ILE A 669 -19.21 -25.97 -58.85
C ILE A 669 -19.79 -24.97 -59.84
N GLN A 670 -18.99 -24.02 -60.35
CA GLN A 670 -18.81 -23.77 -61.78
C GLN A 670 -17.58 -22.90 -62.06
#